data_AF-A0A9D0ZUT7-F1
#
_entry.id   AF-A0A9D0ZUT7-F1
#
_cell.length_a   1.000
_cell.length_b   1.000
_cell.length_c   1.000
_cell.angle_alpha   90.00
_cell.angle_beta   90.00
_cell.angle_gamma   90.00
#
_symmetry.space_group_name_H-M   'P 1'
#
loop_
_entity.id
_entity.type
_entity.pdbx_description
1 polymer ?
#
loop_
_entity_poly.entity_id
_entity_poly.type
_entity_poly.pdbx_seq_one_letter_code
_entity_poly.pdbx_strand_id
1 'polypeptide(L)'
;MAVPFFFMATGFFVFGPVLAGEEKGRERVKRFEWKHLRLYLSAILLYLPVNVYAGSLPANPGEAVKMLLFDGTFYHLWYFPAVMLGGLILMALLRVSIRCAAVCSGAAYLLGVLGDSWYGIAGEIPVLKPFYDLVFSVSSYTRNGFFFAPLFLFLGALAFRRRLSNKACLAGLAVSFPLMLLEGWLTYSWKLQRHNSMYGMLPVVMVFLFQLLCGGGLGKRKPSTEWMRSCSACVYLIHPAVIILLRGTAKWMGKTQQLIENSLAEFVLVCLISFGLSVVLTAVLPRILRKADQSLPPAKRGKGCKETGRPGETGGNIKTDPKNRAWVELDLKHLEQNVRQLEALLPKDCRLMPVVKADAYGHGAVLVSRVLWKLGIRQFCVASAEEGAELRRAGIGGEILILGYTSPSCFSMLSDFDLTQTVIDYEYGRILQTFGKKLKVQIAVDTGMHRLGERSTDFPKILELWKFQNLEITGVFSHLCVSEGASEEERRFTEQQAADYDHLLQSLERAGITGFRTHLQASYGILNYPEFTYDLARAGIALYGCLSSPGDRIRCPVTLTPVLSLKARIACVRWLHPEEGLGYGLRYRAVGERKIAVVSIGYADGIPRELSGKGCALVRGRKAPVVGTICMDQLFLDVTDIREAAQGDEAVFIGRSGDVCILAEEMAWQAGTISNELLCRLGKRLGRMSVRGS
;
A
#
# COMPACT_ATOMS: atom_id res chain seq x y z
N MET A 1 15.07 -27.79 -9.55
CA MET A 1 13.71 -27.28 -9.23
C MET A 1 13.69 -25.99 -8.39
N ALA A 2 14.56 -25.82 -7.39
CA ALA A 2 14.53 -24.65 -6.49
C ALA A 2 14.65 -23.28 -7.22
N VAL A 3 15.63 -23.12 -8.11
CA VAL A 3 15.83 -21.85 -8.84
C VAL A 3 14.63 -21.51 -9.76
N PRO A 4 14.12 -22.44 -10.60
CA PRO A 4 12.85 -22.26 -11.31
C PRO A 4 11.69 -21.82 -10.42
N PHE A 5 11.58 -22.38 -9.21
CA PHE A 5 10.54 -22.00 -8.25
C PHE A 5 10.67 -20.51 -7.86
N PHE A 6 11.87 -20.04 -7.55
CA PHE A 6 12.11 -18.62 -7.22
C PHE A 6 11.81 -17.69 -8.40
N PHE A 7 12.13 -18.09 -9.64
CA PHE A 7 11.72 -17.35 -10.82
C PHE A 7 10.19 -17.32 -10.96
N MET A 8 9.50 -18.44 -10.80
CA MET A 8 8.04 -18.47 -10.84
C MET A 8 7.40 -17.64 -9.73
N ALA A 9 7.94 -17.67 -8.51
CA ALA A 9 7.49 -16.83 -7.40
C ALA A 9 7.66 -15.34 -7.73
N THR A 10 8.81 -14.96 -8.31
CA THR A 10 9.07 -13.60 -8.79
C THR A 10 8.08 -13.22 -9.89
N GLY A 11 7.89 -14.11 -10.87
CA GLY A 11 6.90 -13.96 -11.94
C GLY A 11 5.50 -13.71 -11.38
N PHE A 12 5.08 -14.50 -10.41
CA PHE A 12 3.76 -14.41 -9.79
C PHE A 12 3.54 -13.07 -9.05
N PHE A 13 4.46 -12.66 -8.18
CA PHE A 13 4.27 -11.47 -7.33
C PHE A 13 4.66 -10.15 -8.00
N VAL A 14 5.61 -10.17 -8.95
CA VAL A 14 6.18 -8.97 -9.57
C VAL A 14 5.61 -8.74 -10.97
N PHE A 15 5.55 -9.80 -11.79
CA PHE A 15 5.14 -9.71 -13.20
C PHE A 15 3.66 -10.04 -13.43
N GLY A 16 3.02 -10.82 -12.55
CA GLY A 16 1.58 -11.11 -12.58
C GLY A 16 0.70 -9.86 -12.70
N PRO A 17 0.91 -8.83 -11.86
CA PRO A 17 0.26 -7.52 -11.99
C PRO A 17 0.42 -6.84 -13.34
N VAL A 18 1.61 -6.93 -13.95
CA VAL A 18 1.89 -6.38 -15.29
C VAL A 18 1.07 -7.11 -16.34
N LEU A 19 1.02 -8.44 -16.27
CA LEU A 19 0.23 -9.29 -17.16
C LEU A 19 -1.28 -9.09 -17.00
N ALA A 20 -1.72 -8.65 -15.82
CA ALA A 20 -3.11 -8.35 -15.49
C ALA A 20 -3.55 -6.92 -15.88
N GLY A 21 -2.64 -6.08 -16.38
CA GLY A 21 -2.94 -4.71 -16.78
C GLY A 21 -3.02 -3.71 -15.63
N GLU A 22 -2.46 -4.03 -14.44
CA GLU A 22 -2.42 -3.07 -13.33
C GLU A 22 -1.55 -1.85 -13.67
N GLU A 23 -2.10 -0.65 -13.48
CA GLU A 23 -1.48 0.64 -13.80
C GLU A 23 -0.08 0.83 -13.16
N LYS A 24 0.11 0.29 -11.95
CA LYS A 24 1.38 0.36 -11.18
C LYS A 24 2.31 -0.85 -11.38
N GLY A 25 1.96 -1.79 -12.27
CA GLY A 25 2.73 -3.02 -12.47
C GLY A 25 4.18 -2.74 -12.91
N ARG A 26 4.38 -1.82 -13.86
CA ARG A 26 5.72 -1.50 -14.41
C ARG A 26 6.65 -0.86 -13.38
N GLU A 27 6.12 0.00 -12.50
CA GLU A 27 6.91 0.57 -11.41
C GLU A 27 7.36 -0.48 -10.39
N ARG A 28 6.52 -1.50 -10.15
CA ARG A 28 6.85 -2.60 -9.25
C ARG A 28 8.06 -3.38 -9.76
N VAL A 29 8.12 -3.65 -11.05
CA VAL A 29 9.29 -4.28 -11.69
C VAL A 29 10.52 -3.39 -11.54
N LYS A 30 10.44 -2.09 -11.85
CA LYS A 30 11.57 -1.15 -11.68
C LYS A 30 12.12 -1.14 -10.24
N ARG A 31 11.24 -1.13 -9.23
CA ARG A 31 11.65 -1.20 -7.81
C ARG A 31 12.29 -2.55 -7.47
N PHE A 32 11.76 -3.64 -8.02
CA PHE A 32 12.31 -4.98 -7.84
C PHE A 32 13.73 -5.09 -8.38
N GLU A 33 13.97 -4.62 -9.61
CA GLU A 33 15.29 -4.61 -10.27
C GLU A 33 16.33 -3.86 -9.44
N TRP A 34 16.01 -2.63 -9.03
CA TRP A 34 16.90 -1.82 -8.21
C TRP A 34 17.25 -2.45 -6.86
N LYS A 35 16.28 -3.11 -6.22
CA LYS A 35 16.51 -3.80 -4.95
C LYS A 35 17.44 -5.00 -5.14
N HIS A 36 17.24 -5.80 -6.19
CA HIS A 36 18.05 -6.99 -6.44
C HIS A 36 19.46 -6.63 -6.89
N LEU A 37 19.64 -5.54 -7.64
CA LEU A 37 20.96 -5.01 -7.96
C LEU A 37 21.76 -4.68 -6.68
N ARG A 38 21.15 -3.96 -5.73
CA ARG A 38 21.82 -3.63 -4.45
C ARG A 38 22.16 -4.87 -3.63
N LEU A 39 21.24 -5.84 -3.57
CA LEU A 39 21.49 -7.11 -2.88
C LEU A 39 22.61 -7.90 -3.55
N TYR A 40 22.66 -7.93 -4.88
CA TYR A 40 23.70 -8.61 -5.62
C TYR A 40 25.07 -7.98 -5.37
N LEU A 41 25.19 -6.66 -5.47
CA LEU A 41 26.43 -5.93 -5.14
C LEU A 41 26.87 -6.18 -3.70
N SER A 42 25.93 -6.19 -2.76
CA SER A 42 26.23 -6.48 -1.35
C SER A 42 26.72 -7.92 -1.15
N ALA A 43 26.12 -8.89 -1.87
CA ALA A 43 26.52 -10.29 -1.83
C ALA A 43 27.90 -10.52 -2.47
N ILE A 44 28.21 -9.81 -3.56
CA ILE A 44 29.55 -9.83 -4.18
C ILE A 44 30.59 -9.37 -3.15
N LEU A 45 30.36 -8.26 -2.47
CA LEU A 45 31.26 -7.76 -1.43
C LEU A 45 31.40 -8.73 -0.26
N LEU A 46 30.30 -9.34 0.18
CA LEU A 46 30.29 -10.32 1.28
C LEU A 46 31.16 -11.55 0.97
N TYR A 47 31.13 -12.05 -0.27
CA TYR A 47 31.86 -13.25 -0.69
C TYR A 47 33.22 -12.97 -1.33
N LEU A 48 33.59 -11.70 -1.52
CA LEU A 48 34.87 -11.31 -2.10
C LEU A 48 36.09 -11.91 -1.36
N PRO A 49 36.15 -11.91 -0.01
CA PRO A 49 37.29 -12.52 0.70
C PRO A 49 37.42 -14.03 0.45
N VAL A 50 36.29 -14.73 0.31
CA VAL A 50 36.26 -16.16 0.01
C VAL A 50 36.77 -16.41 -1.40
N ASN A 51 36.38 -15.57 -2.35
CA ASN A 51 36.84 -15.66 -3.73
C ASN A 51 38.34 -15.39 -3.87
N VAL A 52 38.88 -14.43 -3.10
CA VAL A 52 40.32 -14.15 -3.03
C VAL A 52 41.05 -15.38 -2.48
N TYR A 53 40.56 -15.96 -1.37
CA TYR A 53 41.17 -17.14 -0.75
C TYR A 53 41.13 -18.38 -1.67
N ALA A 54 40.01 -18.59 -2.37
CA ALA A 54 39.83 -19.69 -3.30
C ALA A 54 40.56 -19.49 -4.65
N GLY A 55 41.27 -18.37 -4.84
CA GLY A 55 41.94 -18.04 -6.11
C GLY A 55 40.97 -17.88 -7.28
N SER A 56 39.70 -17.57 -7.02
CA SER A 56 38.61 -17.55 -8.00
C SER A 56 38.33 -16.13 -8.53
N LEU A 57 39.34 -15.26 -8.56
CA LEU A 57 39.23 -13.91 -9.13
C LEU A 57 39.38 -13.96 -10.66
N PRO A 58 38.67 -13.09 -11.40
CA PRO A 58 38.76 -13.06 -12.86
C PRO A 58 40.18 -12.70 -13.32
N ALA A 59 40.72 -13.45 -14.28
CA ALA A 59 42.07 -13.24 -14.79
C ALA A 59 42.14 -12.08 -15.80
N ASN A 60 41.02 -11.70 -16.42
CA ASN A 60 40.93 -10.59 -17.36
C ASN A 60 39.56 -9.86 -17.31
N PRO A 61 39.43 -8.66 -17.90
CA PRO A 61 38.19 -7.90 -17.88
C PRO A 61 37.00 -8.61 -18.55
N GLY A 62 37.24 -9.42 -19.60
CA GLY A 62 36.19 -10.17 -20.27
C GLY A 62 35.57 -11.25 -19.36
N GLU A 63 36.43 -11.97 -18.63
CA GLU A 63 36.02 -12.94 -17.62
C GLU A 63 35.28 -12.27 -16.45
N ALA A 64 35.71 -11.08 -16.03
CA ALA A 64 35.02 -10.30 -15.01
C ALA A 64 33.59 -9.94 -15.44
N VAL A 65 33.39 -9.52 -16.70
CA VAL A 65 32.06 -9.23 -17.26
C VAL A 65 31.20 -10.49 -17.35
N LYS A 66 31.79 -11.60 -17.80
CA LYS A 66 31.13 -12.92 -17.87
C LYS A 66 30.64 -13.38 -16.49
N MET A 67 31.49 -13.29 -15.47
CA MET A 67 31.13 -13.60 -14.09
C MET A 67 30.07 -12.65 -13.52
N LEU A 68 30.15 -11.36 -13.81
CA LEU A 68 29.22 -10.38 -13.25
C LEU A 68 27.80 -10.52 -13.85
N LEU A 69 27.70 -10.74 -15.16
CA LEU A 69 26.44 -10.68 -15.90
C LEU A 69 25.77 -12.02 -16.17
N PHE A 70 26.52 -13.13 -16.18
CA PHE A 70 25.97 -14.43 -16.59
C PHE A 70 26.25 -15.53 -15.56
N ASP A 71 27.52 -15.73 -15.20
CA ASP A 71 27.92 -16.90 -14.40
C ASP A 71 27.73 -16.68 -12.89
N GLY A 72 27.62 -15.42 -12.45
CA GLY A 72 27.64 -15.06 -11.04
C GLY A 72 29.05 -15.11 -10.46
N THR A 73 29.32 -14.25 -9.47
CA THR A 73 30.64 -14.17 -8.84
C THR A 73 30.91 -15.28 -7.82
N PHE A 74 29.89 -16.06 -7.45
CA PHE A 74 30.00 -17.20 -6.55
C PHE A 74 28.91 -18.23 -6.92
N TYR A 75 29.18 -19.53 -6.72
CA TYR A 75 28.44 -20.66 -7.31
C TYR A 75 26.90 -20.58 -7.31
N HIS A 76 26.29 -19.96 -6.28
CA HIS A 76 24.84 -19.77 -6.21
C HIS A 76 24.36 -18.34 -6.51
N LEU A 77 25.22 -17.32 -6.61
CA LEU A 77 24.79 -15.94 -6.83
C LEU A 77 24.30 -15.65 -8.26
N TRP A 78 24.47 -16.59 -9.20
CA TRP A 78 24.04 -16.44 -10.60
C TRP A 78 22.53 -16.18 -10.76
N TYR A 79 21.70 -16.52 -9.77
CA TYR A 79 20.27 -16.18 -9.78
C TYR A 79 20.03 -14.68 -9.88
N PHE A 80 20.85 -13.85 -9.24
CA PHE A 80 20.66 -12.40 -9.24
C PHE A 80 20.79 -11.79 -10.64
N PRO A 81 21.91 -11.96 -11.37
CA PRO A 81 21.99 -11.48 -12.74
C PRO A 81 20.96 -12.18 -13.64
N ALA A 82 20.64 -13.45 -13.38
CA ALA A 82 19.65 -14.16 -14.18
C ALA A 82 18.21 -13.63 -14.01
N VAL A 83 17.75 -13.32 -12.78
CA VAL A 83 16.41 -12.79 -12.54
C VAL A 83 16.27 -11.38 -13.10
N MET A 84 17.33 -10.58 -13.04
CA MET A 84 17.34 -9.22 -13.56
C MET A 84 17.31 -9.21 -15.09
N LEU A 85 18.23 -9.93 -15.74
CA LEU A 85 18.27 -10.03 -17.20
C LEU A 85 16.99 -10.65 -17.75
N GLY A 86 16.53 -11.75 -17.14
CA GLY A 86 15.29 -12.42 -17.53
C GLY A 86 14.06 -11.54 -17.33
N GLY A 87 14.06 -10.73 -16.27
CA GLY A 87 13.01 -9.76 -15.98
C GLY A 87 12.94 -8.64 -17.03
N LEU A 88 14.08 -8.10 -17.44
CA LEU A 88 14.17 -7.09 -18.50
C LEU A 88 13.71 -7.65 -19.86
N ILE A 89 14.15 -8.86 -20.22
CA ILE A 89 13.72 -9.55 -21.44
C ILE A 89 12.22 -9.76 -21.43
N LEU A 90 11.68 -10.32 -20.34
CA LEU A 90 10.25 -10.57 -20.22
C LEU A 90 9.45 -9.27 -20.30
N MET A 91 9.91 -8.19 -19.66
CA MET A 91 9.29 -6.87 -19.77
C MET A 91 9.26 -6.36 -21.22
N ALA A 92 10.34 -6.54 -21.97
CA ALA A 92 10.41 -6.13 -23.38
C ALA A 92 9.43 -6.94 -24.23
N LEU A 93 9.38 -8.27 -24.06
CA LEU A 93 8.47 -9.15 -24.79
C LEU A 93 7.00 -8.86 -24.46
N LEU A 94 6.69 -8.60 -23.19
CA LEU A 94 5.33 -8.25 -22.74
C LEU A 94 4.85 -6.89 -23.26
N ARG A 95 5.76 -5.99 -23.68
CA ARG A 95 5.36 -4.75 -24.39
C ARG A 95 4.83 -5.03 -25.78
N VAL A 96 5.28 -6.11 -26.43
CA VAL A 96 4.83 -6.51 -27.76
C VAL A 96 3.52 -7.27 -27.66
N SER A 97 3.53 -8.44 -27.00
CA SER A 97 2.31 -9.19 -26.69
C SER A 97 2.59 -10.36 -25.74
N ILE A 98 1.54 -10.87 -25.08
CA ILE A 98 1.62 -12.10 -24.28
C ILE A 98 2.01 -13.31 -25.15
N ARG A 99 1.56 -13.36 -26.41
CA ARG A 99 1.91 -14.43 -27.35
C ARG A 99 3.41 -14.38 -27.70
N CYS A 100 3.94 -13.18 -27.98
CA CYS A 100 5.36 -12.98 -28.20
C CYS A 100 6.19 -13.42 -26.99
N ALA A 101 5.79 -13.02 -25.77
CA ALA A 101 6.44 -13.45 -24.54
C ALA A 101 6.42 -14.99 -24.38
N ALA A 102 5.31 -15.66 -24.67
CA ALA A 102 5.21 -17.11 -24.60
C ALA A 102 6.14 -17.81 -25.61
N VAL A 103 6.07 -17.40 -26.88
CA VAL A 103 6.84 -18.02 -27.97
C VAL A 103 8.34 -17.77 -27.80
N CYS A 104 8.76 -16.52 -27.59
CA CYS A 104 10.16 -16.17 -27.48
C CYS A 104 10.82 -16.77 -26.23
N SER A 105 10.13 -16.76 -25.08
CA SER A 105 10.66 -17.37 -23.86
C SER A 105 10.73 -18.89 -23.96
N GLY A 106 9.74 -19.53 -24.61
CA GLY A 106 9.75 -20.97 -24.87
C GLY A 106 10.86 -21.39 -25.84
N ALA A 107 11.03 -20.66 -26.94
CA ALA A 107 12.10 -20.91 -27.91
C ALA A 107 13.48 -20.73 -27.28
N ALA A 108 13.68 -19.66 -26.50
CA ALA A 108 14.93 -19.45 -25.77
C ALA A 108 15.21 -20.61 -24.80
N TYR A 109 14.21 -21.10 -24.07
CA TYR A 109 14.39 -22.25 -23.18
C TYR A 109 14.77 -23.53 -23.92
N LEU A 110 14.13 -23.82 -25.06
CA LEU A 110 14.45 -25.00 -25.87
C LEU A 110 15.88 -24.95 -26.42
N LEU A 111 16.32 -23.79 -26.92
CA LEU A 111 17.72 -23.57 -27.30
C LEU A 111 18.65 -23.74 -26.09
N GLY A 112 18.23 -23.30 -24.91
CA GLY A 112 18.99 -23.53 -23.68
C GLY A 112 19.14 -25.02 -23.34
N VAL A 113 18.08 -25.82 -23.49
CA VAL A 113 18.08 -27.27 -23.24
C VAL A 113 19.03 -27.99 -24.20
N LEU A 114 19.00 -27.60 -25.48
CA LEU A 114 19.91 -28.09 -26.50
C LEU A 114 21.37 -27.72 -26.22
N GLY A 115 21.65 -26.59 -25.58
CA GLY A 115 22.99 -26.22 -25.13
C GLY A 115 23.42 -26.80 -23.78
N ASP A 116 22.53 -27.50 -23.04
CA ASP A 116 22.79 -28.02 -21.69
C ASP A 116 22.73 -29.55 -21.69
N SER A 117 21.57 -30.13 -21.41
CA SER A 117 21.39 -31.57 -21.23
C SER A 117 21.28 -32.36 -22.54
N TRP A 118 21.06 -31.68 -23.67
CA TRP A 118 20.97 -32.29 -25.00
C TRP A 118 22.12 -31.88 -25.94
N TYR A 119 23.20 -31.31 -25.41
CA TYR A 119 24.31 -30.75 -26.19
C TYR A 119 25.03 -31.78 -27.07
N GLY A 120 25.14 -33.03 -26.65
CA GLY A 120 25.78 -34.10 -27.44
C GLY A 120 25.15 -34.27 -28.82
N ILE A 121 23.83 -34.08 -28.93
CA ILE A 121 23.13 -34.09 -30.23
C ILE A 121 23.27 -32.74 -30.94
N ALA A 122 23.08 -31.63 -30.21
CA ALA A 122 23.10 -30.31 -30.81
C ALA A 122 24.49 -29.90 -31.35
N GLY A 123 25.57 -30.33 -30.70
CA GLY A 123 26.95 -30.06 -31.06
C GLY A 123 27.44 -30.82 -32.29
N GLU A 124 26.75 -31.89 -32.68
CA GLU A 124 27.00 -32.62 -33.93
C GLU A 124 26.35 -31.95 -35.14
N ILE A 125 25.41 -31.02 -34.92
CA ILE A 125 24.71 -30.30 -36.00
C ILE A 125 25.58 -29.12 -36.47
N PRO A 126 26.03 -29.10 -37.75
CA PRO A 126 26.99 -28.11 -38.25
C PRO A 126 26.56 -26.65 -38.10
N VAL A 127 25.26 -26.37 -38.18
CA VAL A 127 24.72 -25.01 -38.06
C VAL A 127 24.62 -24.55 -36.60
N LEU A 128 24.44 -25.46 -35.65
CA LEU A 128 24.26 -25.13 -34.24
C LEU A 128 25.58 -25.02 -33.48
N LYS A 129 26.62 -25.74 -33.91
CA LYS A 129 27.92 -25.75 -33.24
C LYS A 129 28.55 -24.33 -33.15
N PRO A 130 28.66 -23.54 -34.24
CA PRO A 130 29.20 -22.18 -34.15
C PRO A 130 28.36 -21.25 -33.27
N PHE A 131 27.04 -21.46 -33.25
CA PHE A 131 26.14 -20.71 -32.37
C PHE A 131 26.45 -21.01 -30.89
N TYR A 132 26.59 -22.28 -30.52
CA TYR A 132 26.93 -22.64 -29.14
C TYR A 132 28.36 -22.25 -28.76
N ASP A 133 29.32 -22.32 -29.68
CA ASP A 133 30.68 -21.83 -29.44
C ASP A 133 30.66 -20.32 -29.09
N LEU A 134 29.85 -19.53 -29.81
CA LEU A 134 29.62 -18.13 -29.47
C LEU A 134 28.95 -17.97 -28.11
N VAL A 135 27.88 -18.73 -27.83
CA VAL A 135 27.20 -18.68 -26.52
C VAL A 135 28.17 -19.00 -25.38
N PHE A 136 29.02 -20.02 -25.54
CA PHE A 136 29.97 -20.45 -24.51
C PHE A 136 31.17 -19.50 -24.35
N SER A 137 31.45 -18.66 -25.35
CA SER A 137 32.41 -17.57 -25.21
C SER A 137 31.94 -16.51 -24.20
N VAL A 138 30.62 -16.29 -24.07
CA VAL A 138 30.04 -15.21 -23.24
C VAL A 138 29.40 -15.73 -21.95
N SER A 139 29.01 -17.00 -21.88
CA SER A 139 28.34 -17.62 -20.72
C SER A 139 28.81 -19.06 -20.54
N SER A 140 29.17 -19.49 -19.34
CA SER A 140 29.72 -20.85 -19.15
C SER A 140 28.67 -21.95 -19.35
N TYR A 141 27.39 -21.61 -19.24
CA TYR A 141 26.25 -22.49 -19.41
C TYR A 141 25.07 -21.73 -20.01
N THR A 142 24.11 -22.45 -20.60
CA THR A 142 22.85 -21.87 -21.07
C THR A 142 21.84 -21.67 -19.94
N ARG A 143 22.07 -22.24 -18.76
CA ARG A 143 21.30 -21.99 -17.52
C ARG A 143 21.53 -20.57 -16.97
N ASN A 144 21.05 -19.56 -17.68
CA ASN A 144 21.33 -18.15 -17.38
C ASN A 144 20.08 -17.25 -17.54
N GLY A 145 20.27 -15.94 -17.38
CA GLY A 145 19.18 -14.97 -17.48
C GLY A 145 18.50 -14.84 -18.85
N PHE A 146 19.13 -15.36 -19.91
CA PHE A 146 18.62 -15.27 -21.28
C PHE A 146 17.81 -16.51 -21.66
N PHE A 147 18.39 -17.70 -21.57
CA PHE A 147 17.69 -18.92 -22.02
C PHE A 147 16.80 -19.53 -20.94
N PHE A 148 17.10 -19.32 -19.65
CA PHE A 148 16.44 -20.04 -18.55
C PHE A 148 15.38 -19.19 -17.83
N ALA A 149 15.76 -18.00 -17.36
CA ALA A 149 14.91 -17.19 -16.48
C ALA A 149 13.58 -16.69 -17.11
N PRO A 150 13.53 -16.21 -18.38
CA PRO A 150 12.32 -15.58 -18.93
C PRO A 150 11.10 -16.51 -18.93
N LEU A 151 11.30 -17.79 -19.26
CA LEU A 151 10.20 -18.77 -19.31
C LEU A 151 9.57 -18.97 -17.93
N PHE A 152 10.37 -19.17 -16.88
CA PHE A 152 9.83 -19.40 -15.54
C PHE A 152 9.22 -18.13 -14.94
N LEU A 153 9.77 -16.95 -15.23
CA LEU A 153 9.14 -15.68 -14.86
C LEU A 153 7.77 -15.53 -15.55
N PHE A 154 7.68 -15.87 -16.83
CA PHE A 154 6.43 -15.83 -17.59
C PHE A 154 5.40 -16.85 -17.06
N LEU A 155 5.81 -18.09 -16.81
CA LEU A 155 4.93 -19.14 -16.27
C LEU A 155 4.40 -18.78 -14.86
N GLY A 156 5.23 -18.16 -14.03
CA GLY A 156 4.82 -17.60 -12.75
C GLY A 156 3.78 -16.47 -12.90
N ALA A 157 4.00 -15.55 -13.84
CA ALA A 157 3.04 -14.49 -14.17
C ALA A 157 1.73 -15.04 -14.73
N LEU A 158 1.77 -16.13 -15.51
CA LEU A 158 0.58 -16.80 -16.03
C LEU A 158 -0.23 -17.48 -14.91
N ALA A 159 0.45 -18.09 -13.94
CA ALA A 159 -0.18 -18.69 -12.76
C ALA A 159 -0.92 -17.66 -11.87
N PHE A 160 -0.55 -16.36 -11.96
CA PHE A 160 -1.30 -15.28 -11.33
C PHE A 160 -2.69 -15.07 -11.97
N ARG A 161 -2.81 -15.22 -13.30
CA ARG A 161 -4.08 -15.04 -14.02
C ARG A 161 -4.96 -16.27 -14.07
N ARG A 162 -4.36 -17.48 -14.08
CA ARG A 162 -5.09 -18.74 -14.25
C ARG A 162 -4.64 -19.77 -13.22
N ARG A 163 -5.61 -20.27 -12.45
CA ARG A 163 -5.44 -21.35 -11.48
C ARG A 163 -5.97 -22.67 -12.04
N LEU A 164 -5.17 -23.72 -11.88
CA LEU A 164 -5.53 -25.11 -12.07
C LEU A 164 -6.09 -25.68 -10.76
N SER A 165 -6.91 -26.72 -10.86
CA SER A 165 -7.43 -27.42 -9.68
C SER A 165 -6.32 -28.26 -9.03
N ASN A 166 -6.35 -28.42 -7.70
CA ASN A 166 -5.35 -29.23 -6.99
C ASN A 166 -5.28 -30.67 -7.51
N LYS A 167 -6.42 -31.24 -7.94
CA LYS A 167 -6.49 -32.57 -8.56
C LYS A 167 -5.73 -32.60 -9.89
N ALA A 168 -5.94 -31.60 -10.75
CA ALA A 168 -5.22 -31.49 -12.02
C ALA A 168 -3.71 -31.26 -11.80
N CYS A 169 -3.34 -30.45 -10.81
CA CYS A 169 -1.93 -30.26 -10.46
C CYS A 169 -1.28 -31.54 -9.94
N LEU A 170 -1.97 -32.30 -9.08
CA LEU A 170 -1.44 -33.55 -8.54
C LEU A 170 -1.28 -34.61 -9.65
N ALA A 171 -2.30 -34.77 -10.50
CA ALA A 171 -2.24 -35.68 -11.64
C ALA A 171 -1.15 -35.28 -12.64
N GLY A 172 -1.07 -33.99 -12.98
CA GLY A 172 -0.04 -33.47 -13.87
C GLY A 172 1.38 -33.64 -13.31
N LEU A 173 1.57 -33.46 -12.00
CA LEU A 173 2.85 -33.70 -11.34
C LEU A 173 3.22 -35.19 -11.31
N ALA A 174 2.24 -36.06 -11.05
CA ALA A 174 2.44 -37.51 -11.04
C ALA A 174 2.90 -38.07 -12.40
N VAL A 175 2.55 -37.42 -13.51
CA VAL A 175 2.99 -37.80 -14.86
C VAL A 175 4.29 -37.09 -15.26
N SER A 176 4.34 -35.77 -15.10
CA SER A 176 5.48 -34.97 -15.60
C SER A 176 6.78 -35.22 -14.82
N PHE A 177 6.71 -35.50 -13.52
CA PHE A 177 7.90 -35.71 -12.70
C PHE A 177 8.67 -37.00 -13.08
N PRO A 178 8.01 -38.18 -13.21
CA PRO A 178 8.67 -39.37 -13.76
C PRO A 178 9.24 -39.17 -15.17
N LEU A 179 8.53 -38.46 -16.06
CA LEU A 179 9.03 -38.18 -17.41
C LEU A 179 10.31 -37.33 -17.39
N MET A 180 10.40 -36.35 -16.49
CA MET A 180 11.61 -35.56 -16.32
C MET A 180 12.77 -36.39 -15.77
N LEU A 181 12.50 -37.32 -14.84
CA LEU A 181 13.52 -38.26 -14.35
C LEU A 181 14.01 -39.19 -15.45
N LEU A 182 13.08 -39.71 -16.28
CA LEU A 182 13.41 -40.52 -17.44
C LEU A 182 14.27 -39.75 -18.45
N GLU A 183 13.90 -38.50 -18.76
CA GLU A 183 14.69 -37.61 -19.61
C GLU A 183 16.11 -37.43 -19.07
N GLY A 184 16.24 -37.17 -17.76
CA GLY A 184 17.53 -37.02 -17.09
C GLY A 184 18.37 -38.29 -17.12
N TRP A 185 17.74 -39.46 -16.94
CA TRP A 185 18.40 -40.76 -17.02
C TRP A 185 18.87 -41.07 -18.46
N LEU A 186 18.04 -40.84 -19.47
CA LEU A 186 18.37 -41.07 -20.88
C LEU A 186 19.56 -40.21 -21.32
N THR A 187 19.47 -38.90 -21.08
CA THR A 187 20.52 -37.94 -21.47
C THR A 187 21.84 -38.23 -20.75
N TYR A 188 21.80 -38.72 -19.51
CA TYR A 188 22.98 -39.20 -18.77
C TYR A 188 23.56 -40.50 -19.36
N SER A 189 22.69 -41.49 -19.59
CA SER A 189 23.09 -42.83 -20.06
C SER A 189 23.71 -42.79 -21.45
N TRP A 190 23.21 -41.90 -22.31
CA TRP A 190 23.74 -41.64 -23.64
C TRP A 190 24.90 -40.62 -23.67
N LYS A 191 25.34 -40.13 -22.50
CA LYS A 191 26.43 -39.14 -22.37
C LYS A 191 26.23 -37.88 -23.23
N LEU A 192 24.98 -37.46 -23.40
CA LEU A 192 24.62 -36.28 -24.21
C LEU A 192 24.81 -34.96 -23.44
N GLN A 193 24.85 -35.01 -22.13
CA GLN A 193 24.81 -33.82 -21.30
C GLN A 193 26.16 -33.11 -21.28
N ARG A 194 26.15 -31.82 -21.59
CA ARG A 194 27.26 -30.92 -21.18
C ARG A 194 27.09 -30.56 -19.70
N HIS A 195 25.86 -30.29 -19.29
CA HIS A 195 25.45 -30.05 -17.92
C HIS A 195 24.07 -30.67 -17.63
N ASN A 196 23.77 -30.90 -16.35
CA ASN A 196 22.57 -31.62 -15.90
C ASN A 196 21.58 -30.67 -15.22
N SER A 197 21.29 -29.54 -15.87
CA SER A 197 20.54 -28.46 -15.24
C SER A 197 19.26 -28.05 -15.94
N MET A 198 19.09 -28.36 -17.23
CA MET A 198 17.92 -27.98 -18.00
C MET A 198 17.29 -29.18 -18.70
N TYR A 199 16.01 -29.43 -18.41
CA TYR A 199 15.25 -30.54 -19.01
C TYR A 199 14.03 -30.00 -19.75
N GLY A 200 13.63 -30.64 -20.84
CA GLY A 200 12.42 -30.32 -21.60
C GLY A 200 11.15 -30.47 -20.75
N MET A 201 11.09 -31.47 -19.86
CA MET A 201 9.94 -31.67 -18.96
C MET A 201 9.94 -30.76 -17.72
N LEU A 202 11.04 -30.08 -17.42
CA LEU A 202 11.16 -29.25 -16.22
C LEU A 202 10.11 -28.11 -16.14
N PRO A 203 9.79 -27.35 -17.21
CA PRO A 203 8.74 -26.33 -17.17
C PRO A 203 7.38 -26.91 -16.82
N VAL A 204 7.05 -28.10 -17.34
CA VAL A 204 5.77 -28.77 -17.09
C VAL A 204 5.65 -29.17 -15.61
N VAL A 205 6.69 -29.81 -15.08
CA VAL A 205 6.79 -30.15 -13.65
C VAL A 205 6.60 -28.92 -12.79
N MET A 206 7.31 -27.83 -13.13
CA MET A 206 7.29 -26.60 -12.36
C MET A 206 5.93 -25.89 -12.37
N VAL A 207 5.18 -25.92 -13.48
CA VAL A 207 3.80 -25.38 -13.55
C VAL A 207 2.90 -26.08 -12.54
N PHE A 208 2.89 -27.42 -12.54
CA PHE A 208 2.03 -28.17 -11.64
C PHE A 208 2.46 -28.06 -10.18
N LEU A 209 3.76 -28.18 -9.90
CA LEU A 209 4.31 -28.06 -8.56
C LEU A 209 4.01 -26.67 -7.96
N PHE A 210 4.28 -25.59 -8.71
CA PHE A 210 4.06 -24.23 -8.24
C PHE A 210 2.58 -23.96 -7.96
N GLN A 211 1.69 -24.36 -8.88
CA GLN A 211 0.25 -24.16 -8.69
C GLN A 211 -0.34 -25.01 -7.55
N LEU A 212 0.14 -26.24 -7.36
CA LEU A 212 -0.22 -27.09 -6.23
C LEU A 212 0.16 -26.42 -4.90
N LEU A 213 1.38 -25.89 -4.80
CA LEU A 213 1.85 -25.16 -3.61
C LEU A 213 1.07 -23.86 -3.37
N CYS A 214 0.59 -23.21 -4.43
CA CYS A 214 -0.33 -22.08 -4.30
C CYS A 214 -1.75 -22.50 -3.86
N GLY A 215 -2.18 -23.74 -4.15
CA GLY A 215 -3.53 -24.27 -3.92
C GLY A 215 -3.72 -25.13 -2.67
N GLY A 216 -2.63 -25.62 -2.06
CA GLY A 216 -2.66 -26.38 -0.81
C GLY A 216 -3.13 -25.50 0.36
N GLY A 217 -4.17 -25.97 1.06
CA GLY A 217 -4.81 -25.26 2.17
C GLY A 217 -3.90 -24.98 3.37
N LEU A 218 -3.13 -23.91 3.30
CA LEU A 218 -2.88 -23.07 4.48
C LEU A 218 -4.18 -22.28 4.74
N GLY A 219 -5.08 -22.92 5.49
CA GLY A 219 -6.38 -22.38 5.87
C GLY A 219 -6.27 -20.99 6.47
N LYS A 220 -7.23 -20.13 6.11
CA LYS A 220 -7.34 -18.69 6.47
C LYS A 220 -6.09 -17.91 6.05
N ARG A 221 -6.25 -16.93 5.14
CA ARG A 221 -5.21 -15.94 4.79
C ARG A 221 -4.70 -15.22 6.06
N LYS A 222 -3.78 -15.81 6.82
CA LYS A 222 -2.97 -15.09 7.80
C LYS A 222 -2.02 -14.20 6.99
N PRO A 223 -1.87 -12.92 7.34
CA PRO A 223 -0.91 -12.06 6.66
C PRO A 223 0.48 -12.69 6.81
N SER A 224 1.20 -12.84 5.69
CA SER A 224 2.58 -13.33 5.69
C SER A 224 3.41 -12.47 6.63
N THR A 225 3.89 -13.04 7.73
CA THR A 225 4.73 -12.31 8.67
C THR A 225 6.05 -11.94 8.01
N GLU A 226 6.46 -10.68 8.16
CA GLU A 226 7.64 -10.10 7.49
C GLU A 226 8.92 -10.95 7.62
N TRP A 227 9.10 -11.62 8.77
CA TRP A 227 10.25 -12.50 9.03
C TRP A 227 10.31 -13.70 8.09
N MET A 228 9.19 -14.29 7.66
CA MET A 228 9.20 -15.45 6.75
C MET A 228 9.73 -15.08 5.36
N ARG A 229 9.37 -13.88 4.89
CA ARG A 229 9.87 -13.34 3.61
C ARG A 229 11.37 -13.05 3.69
N SER A 230 11.82 -12.44 4.79
CA SER A 230 13.25 -12.18 5.03
C SER A 230 14.04 -13.47 5.22
N CYS A 231 13.46 -14.49 5.84
CA CYS A 231 14.06 -15.80 6.05
C CYS A 231 14.37 -16.48 4.71
N SER A 232 13.45 -16.46 3.73
CA SER A 232 13.69 -17.06 2.41
C SER A 232 14.89 -16.44 1.68
N ALA A 233 15.03 -15.12 1.71
CA ALA A 233 16.17 -14.44 1.12
C ALA A 233 17.47 -14.68 1.89
N CYS A 234 17.38 -14.76 3.23
CA CYS A 234 18.50 -15.06 4.10
C CYS A 234 19.04 -16.48 3.86
N VAL A 235 18.16 -17.48 3.73
CA VAL A 235 18.55 -18.86 3.37
C VAL A 235 19.40 -18.84 2.11
N TYR A 236 18.94 -18.15 1.07
CA TYR A 236 19.67 -18.07 -0.19
C TYR A 236 21.07 -17.46 -0.05
N LEU A 237 21.20 -16.40 0.75
CA LEU A 237 22.46 -15.69 0.93
C LEU A 237 23.46 -16.44 1.81
N ILE A 238 23.01 -17.16 2.85
CA ILE A 238 23.91 -17.79 3.82
C ILE A 238 24.21 -19.25 3.49
N HIS A 239 23.37 -19.92 2.69
CA HIS A 239 23.54 -21.34 2.34
C HIS A 239 24.95 -21.68 1.84
N PRO A 240 25.61 -20.89 0.97
CA PRO A 240 26.97 -21.18 0.54
C PRO A 240 28.00 -21.08 1.67
N ALA A 241 27.86 -20.11 2.58
CA ALA A 241 28.70 -20.00 3.77
C ALA A 241 28.53 -21.20 4.71
N VAL A 242 27.31 -21.75 4.83
CA VAL A 242 27.04 -22.97 5.60
C VAL A 242 27.76 -24.18 4.99
N ILE A 243 27.79 -24.31 3.66
CA ILE A 243 28.53 -25.39 2.99
C ILE A 243 30.02 -25.32 3.35
N ILE A 244 30.62 -24.14 3.24
CA ILE A 244 32.05 -23.93 3.56
C ILE A 244 32.32 -24.26 5.03
N LEU A 245 31.48 -23.77 5.93
CA LEU A 245 31.63 -23.97 7.37
C LEU A 245 31.46 -25.45 7.75
N LEU A 246 30.48 -26.14 7.17
CA LEU A 246 30.28 -27.57 7.40
C LEU A 246 31.48 -28.38 6.91
N ARG A 247 32.01 -28.08 5.72
CA ARG A 247 33.20 -28.75 5.18
C ARG A 247 34.45 -28.49 6.04
N GLY A 248 34.63 -27.25 6.48
CA GLY A 248 35.73 -26.86 7.37
C GLY A 248 35.67 -27.59 8.71
N THR A 249 34.49 -27.61 9.35
CA THR A 249 34.28 -28.31 10.63
C THR A 249 34.42 -29.83 10.50
N ALA A 250 33.88 -30.44 9.45
CA ALA A 250 34.03 -31.87 9.21
C ALA A 250 35.49 -32.29 8.97
N LYS A 251 36.29 -31.46 8.28
CA LYS A 251 37.73 -31.67 8.12
C LYS A 251 38.47 -31.57 9.46
N TRP A 252 38.13 -30.58 10.28
CA TRP A 252 38.73 -30.39 11.61
C TRP A 252 38.39 -31.52 12.58
N MET A 253 37.16 -32.03 12.54
CA MET A 253 36.70 -33.13 13.40
C MET A 253 37.11 -34.52 12.89
N GLY A 254 37.81 -34.63 11.76
CA GLY A 254 38.18 -35.90 11.15
C GLY A 254 36.99 -36.74 10.65
N LYS A 255 35.81 -36.13 10.45
CA LYS A 255 34.55 -36.82 10.05
C LYS A 255 34.16 -36.58 8.58
N THR A 256 35.13 -36.22 7.74
CA THR A 256 34.95 -35.94 6.30
C THR A 256 34.17 -37.05 5.58
N GLN A 257 34.48 -38.32 5.85
CA GLN A 257 33.86 -39.47 5.19
C GLN A 257 32.36 -39.61 5.50
N GLN A 258 31.95 -39.27 6.73
CA GLN A 258 30.56 -39.41 7.16
C GLN A 258 29.70 -38.18 6.83
N LEU A 259 30.29 -36.99 6.84
CA LEU A 259 29.57 -35.71 6.72
C LEU A 259 29.70 -35.03 5.36
N ILE A 260 30.74 -35.34 4.58
CA ILE A 260 31.00 -34.70 3.27
C ILE A 260 30.88 -35.71 2.12
N GLU A 261 31.41 -36.93 2.27
CA GLU A 261 31.36 -37.92 1.17
C GLU A 261 29.96 -38.54 0.99
N ASN A 262 29.12 -38.51 2.02
CA ASN A 262 27.70 -38.83 1.89
C ASN A 262 26.92 -37.61 1.41
N SER A 263 26.71 -37.52 0.09
CA SER A 263 26.07 -36.37 -0.57
C SER A 263 24.64 -36.08 -0.08
N LEU A 264 23.90 -37.11 0.36
CA LEU A 264 22.55 -36.94 0.89
C LEU A 264 22.58 -36.39 2.32
N ALA A 265 23.47 -36.92 3.16
CA ALA A 265 23.64 -36.45 4.54
C ALA A 265 24.19 -35.02 4.57
N GLU A 266 25.19 -34.70 3.73
CA GLU A 266 25.71 -33.34 3.55
C GLU A 266 24.57 -32.40 3.15
N PHE A 267 23.78 -32.76 2.13
CA PHE A 267 22.66 -31.95 1.66
C PHE A 267 21.62 -31.66 2.74
N VAL A 268 21.13 -32.68 3.44
CA VAL A 268 20.12 -32.53 4.50
C VAL A 268 20.66 -31.65 5.63
N LEU A 269 21.90 -31.87 6.05
CA LEU A 269 22.52 -31.12 7.13
C LEU A 269 22.72 -29.65 6.77
N VAL A 270 23.24 -29.35 5.57
CA VAL A 270 23.37 -27.97 5.08
C VAL A 270 22.00 -27.30 5.01
N CYS A 271 20.96 -27.97 4.51
CA CYS A 271 19.60 -27.42 4.47
C CYS A 271 19.06 -27.06 5.86
N LEU A 272 19.18 -27.97 6.83
CA LEU A 272 18.72 -27.75 8.19
C LEU A 272 19.48 -26.61 8.88
N ILE A 273 20.80 -26.57 8.77
CA ILE A 273 21.63 -25.51 9.37
C ILE A 273 21.32 -24.16 8.71
N SER A 274 21.21 -24.12 7.37
CA SER A 274 20.89 -22.89 6.63
C SER A 274 19.52 -22.34 7.03
N PHE A 275 18.51 -23.21 7.18
CA PHE A 275 17.19 -22.80 7.64
C PHE A 275 17.22 -22.32 9.09
N GLY A 276 17.83 -23.09 10.00
CA GLY A 276 17.94 -22.74 11.41
C GLY A 276 18.66 -21.41 11.64
N LEU A 277 19.80 -21.20 11.00
CA LEU A 277 20.56 -19.95 11.08
C LEU A 277 19.78 -18.77 10.50
N SER A 278 19.05 -18.98 9.40
CA SER A 278 18.18 -17.94 8.82
C SER A 278 17.06 -17.54 9.77
N VAL A 279 16.43 -18.50 10.45
CA VAL A 279 15.41 -18.23 11.48
C VAL A 279 16.04 -17.50 12.67
N VAL A 280 17.25 -17.89 13.10
CA VAL A 280 17.94 -17.19 14.19
C VAL A 280 18.21 -15.74 13.80
N LEU A 281 18.83 -15.50 12.64
CA LEU A 281 19.17 -14.15 12.18
C LEU A 281 17.95 -13.26 11.95
N THR A 282 16.84 -13.82 11.47
CA THR A 282 15.65 -13.03 11.08
C THR A 282 14.56 -12.96 12.14
N ALA A 283 14.51 -13.90 13.09
CA ALA A 283 13.45 -13.97 14.11
C ALA A 283 13.95 -13.97 15.56
N VAL A 284 15.17 -14.45 15.85
CA VAL A 284 15.67 -14.63 17.24
C VAL A 284 16.68 -13.56 17.62
N LEU A 285 17.73 -13.36 16.82
CA LEU A 285 18.81 -12.41 17.07
C LEU A 285 18.31 -10.97 17.23
N PRO A 286 17.36 -10.45 16.43
CA PRO A 286 16.79 -9.11 16.66
C PRO A 286 16.03 -9.01 18.01
N ARG A 287 15.49 -10.12 18.51
CA ARG A 287 14.81 -10.17 19.83
C ARG A 287 15.81 -10.25 20.99
N ILE A 288 16.94 -10.92 20.79
CA ILE A 288 18.03 -11.01 21.78
C ILE A 288 18.81 -9.70 21.84
N LEU A 289 19.17 -9.09 20.70
CA LEU A 289 19.85 -7.79 20.66
C LEU A 289 19.01 -6.68 21.30
N ARG A 290 17.67 -6.70 21.10
CA ARG A 290 16.74 -5.82 21.83
C ARG A 290 16.72 -6.04 23.35
N LYS A 291 17.06 -7.24 23.84
CA LYS A 291 17.19 -7.55 25.28
C LYS A 291 18.55 -7.16 25.85
N ALA A 292 19.62 -7.25 25.06
CA ALA A 292 20.98 -6.89 25.48
C ALA A 292 21.18 -5.35 25.55
N ASP A 293 20.49 -4.60 24.69
CA ASP A 293 20.47 -3.12 24.75
C ASP A 293 19.70 -2.59 25.99
N GLN A 294 18.94 -3.46 26.66
CA GLN A 294 18.22 -3.17 27.91
C GLN A 294 19.04 -3.50 29.18
N SER A 295 20.26 -4.04 29.07
CA SER A 295 21.11 -4.43 30.22
C SER A 295 22.23 -3.45 30.60
N LEU A 296 22.32 -2.27 29.98
CA LEU A 296 23.22 -1.20 30.41
C LEU A 296 22.63 -0.43 31.61
N PRO A 297 23.41 -0.13 32.66
CA PRO A 297 22.87 0.45 33.91
C PRO A 297 22.48 1.92 33.75
N PRO A 298 21.38 2.37 34.39
CA PRO A 298 20.91 3.75 34.32
C PRO A 298 21.69 4.66 35.27
N ALA A 299 22.08 5.84 34.79
CA ALA A 299 22.51 6.92 35.66
C ALA A 299 21.32 7.42 36.50
N LYS A 300 21.45 7.27 37.82
CA LYS A 300 20.61 7.77 38.92
C LYS A 300 20.32 9.29 38.76
N ARG A 301 19.23 9.93 39.23
CA ARG A 301 17.91 9.59 39.84
C ARG A 301 17.19 10.94 40.03
N GLY A 302 15.85 10.92 40.07
CA GLY A 302 15.02 11.95 40.71
C GLY A 302 13.55 11.79 40.31
N LYS A 303 12.87 10.73 40.76
CA LYS A 303 12.04 10.57 41.99
C LYS A 303 10.60 11.08 41.85
N GLY A 304 9.66 10.15 42.09
CA GLY A 304 8.21 10.36 42.28
C GLY A 304 7.40 9.87 41.08
N CYS A 305 6.40 9.00 41.16
CA CYS A 305 5.72 8.33 42.27
C CYS A 305 5.15 7.00 41.72
N LYS A 306 5.01 6.01 42.61
CA LYS A 306 4.37 4.71 42.34
C LYS A 306 2.87 4.89 42.12
N GLU A 307 2.28 4.09 41.22
CA GLU A 307 1.07 3.32 41.56
C GLU A 307 0.78 2.19 40.57
N THR A 308 0.22 1.14 41.14
CA THR A 308 0.05 -0.23 40.67
C THR A 308 -1.37 -0.49 40.21
N GLY A 309 -1.55 -1.22 39.10
CA GLY A 309 -2.85 -1.80 38.71
C GLY A 309 -2.83 -2.46 37.33
N ARG A 310 -2.85 -3.80 37.29
CA ARG A 310 -3.00 -4.69 36.11
C ARG A 310 -4.44 -4.63 35.56
N PRO A 311 -4.73 -4.90 34.26
CA PRO A 311 -4.57 -6.25 33.69
C PRO A 311 -4.28 -6.38 32.16
N GLY A 312 -3.81 -7.57 31.76
CA GLY A 312 -4.33 -8.34 30.61
C GLY A 312 -4.11 -7.85 29.17
N GLU A 313 -3.27 -8.60 28.45
CA GLU A 313 -3.34 -8.95 27.01
C GLU A 313 -2.79 -8.02 25.88
N THR A 314 -1.93 -8.68 25.07
CA THR A 314 -1.46 -8.41 23.69
C THR A 314 -0.25 -7.49 23.44
N GLY A 315 0.75 -8.08 22.75
CA GLY A 315 1.64 -7.44 21.78
C GLY A 315 2.48 -6.25 22.26
N GLY A 316 3.74 -6.49 22.63
CA GLY A 316 4.73 -5.44 22.89
C GLY A 316 5.10 -4.65 21.64
N ASN A 317 4.20 -3.75 21.25
CA ASN A 317 4.46 -2.60 20.40
C ASN A 317 5.62 -1.82 21.06
N ILE A 318 6.65 -1.40 20.32
CA ILE A 318 7.37 -0.21 20.78
C ILE A 318 6.28 0.86 20.76
N LYS A 319 5.77 1.25 21.94
CA LYS A 319 4.99 2.48 22.07
C LYS A 319 5.96 3.60 21.79
N THR A 320 6.21 3.87 20.51
CA THR A 320 6.70 5.18 20.11
C THR A 320 5.61 6.12 20.59
N ASP A 321 5.94 7.01 21.53
CA ASP A 321 5.03 8.09 21.87
C ASP A 321 4.60 8.74 20.55
N PRO A 322 3.29 8.73 20.21
CA PRO A 322 2.82 9.36 18.98
C PRO A 322 3.27 10.82 18.88
N LYS A 323 3.58 11.47 20.02
CA LYS A 323 4.02 12.86 20.12
C LYS A 323 5.53 13.08 19.91
N ASN A 324 6.28 12.06 19.47
CA ASN A 324 7.73 12.15 19.30
C ASN A 324 8.20 13.04 18.13
N ARG A 325 7.35 13.26 17.12
CA ARG A 325 7.75 14.00 15.90
C ARG A 325 6.67 14.95 15.39
N ALA A 326 5.60 14.40 14.82
CA ALA A 326 4.46 15.13 14.28
C ALA A 326 3.23 14.23 14.37
N TRP A 327 2.13 14.78 14.86
CA TRP A 327 0.93 14.01 15.19
C TRP A 327 -0.35 14.83 15.07
N VAL A 328 -1.46 14.09 15.05
CA VAL A 328 -2.81 14.60 15.07
C VAL A 328 -3.46 14.20 16.39
N GLU A 329 -3.98 15.18 17.11
CA GLU A 329 -4.85 14.99 18.27
C GLU A 329 -6.31 15.18 17.85
N LEU A 330 -7.16 14.28 18.32
CA LEU A 330 -8.59 14.29 18.03
C LEU A 330 -9.35 14.46 19.34
N ASP A 331 -10.06 15.57 19.49
CA ASP A 331 -10.97 15.77 20.61
C ASP A 331 -12.31 15.11 20.31
N LEU A 332 -12.51 13.93 20.90
CA LEU A 332 -13.74 13.17 20.67
C LEU A 332 -14.96 13.83 21.31
N LYS A 333 -14.81 14.68 22.33
CA LYS A 333 -15.94 15.44 22.90
C LYS A 333 -16.45 16.46 21.88
N HIS A 334 -15.55 17.12 21.15
CA HIS A 334 -15.94 18.03 20.06
C HIS A 334 -16.70 17.28 18.97
N LEU A 335 -16.26 16.08 18.61
CA LEU A 335 -16.99 15.25 17.65
C LEU A 335 -18.41 14.92 18.15
N GLU A 336 -18.55 14.53 19.42
CA GLU A 336 -19.86 14.26 20.05
C GLU A 336 -20.75 15.51 20.08
N GLN A 337 -20.18 16.67 20.40
CA GLN A 337 -20.88 17.95 20.39
C GLN A 337 -21.37 18.31 18.99
N ASN A 338 -20.51 18.19 17.98
CA ASN A 338 -20.88 18.46 16.59
C ASN A 338 -21.99 17.53 16.11
N VAL A 339 -21.96 16.24 16.46
CA VAL A 339 -23.05 15.30 16.15
C VAL A 339 -24.37 15.80 16.74
N ARG A 340 -24.41 16.15 18.04
CA ARG A 340 -25.63 16.63 18.69
C ARG A 340 -26.14 17.94 18.09
N GLN A 341 -25.23 18.86 17.79
CA GLN A 341 -25.55 20.14 17.16
C GLN A 341 -26.15 19.93 15.77
N LEU A 342 -25.57 19.05 14.96
CA LEU A 342 -26.11 18.72 13.64
C LEU A 342 -27.46 17.99 13.74
N GLU A 343 -27.60 17.00 14.62
CA GLU A 343 -28.88 16.30 14.83
C GLU A 343 -29.99 17.24 15.30
N ALA A 344 -29.68 18.27 16.11
CA ALA A 344 -30.64 19.26 16.56
C ALA A 344 -31.16 20.18 15.44
N LEU A 345 -30.42 20.29 14.32
CA LEU A 345 -30.86 21.02 13.13
C LEU A 345 -31.73 20.17 12.20
N LEU A 346 -31.69 18.85 12.35
CA LEU A 346 -32.41 17.94 11.47
C LEU A 346 -33.87 17.75 11.92
N PRO A 347 -34.80 17.50 10.99
CA PRO A 347 -36.14 17.04 11.33
C PRO A 347 -36.11 15.78 12.20
N LYS A 348 -37.12 15.58 13.06
CA LYS A 348 -37.18 14.49 14.05
C LYS A 348 -36.93 13.09 13.48
N ASP A 349 -37.41 12.85 12.26
CA ASP A 349 -37.32 11.56 11.57
C ASP A 349 -36.10 11.45 10.63
N CYS A 350 -35.41 12.57 10.38
CA CYS A 350 -34.16 12.58 9.63
C CYS A 350 -33.02 12.04 10.50
N ARG A 351 -32.15 11.21 9.92
CA ARG A 351 -30.96 10.68 10.60
C ARG A 351 -29.68 11.17 9.95
N LEU A 352 -28.68 11.43 10.79
CA LEU A 352 -27.36 11.78 10.30
C LEU A 352 -26.70 10.56 9.64
N MET A 353 -26.09 10.79 8.48
CA MET A 353 -25.27 9.82 7.75
C MET A 353 -23.84 10.36 7.59
N PRO A 354 -22.97 10.21 8.60
CA PRO A 354 -21.60 10.69 8.58
C PRO A 354 -20.80 10.24 7.36
N VAL A 355 -20.13 11.20 6.72
CA VAL A 355 -19.21 10.96 5.61
C VAL A 355 -17.80 10.79 6.15
N VAL A 356 -17.31 9.55 6.11
CA VAL A 356 -16.01 9.12 6.68
C VAL A 356 -14.99 8.70 5.61
N LYS A 357 -15.23 9.10 4.35
CA LYS A 357 -14.28 8.91 3.23
C LYS A 357 -12.94 9.63 3.46
N ALA A 358 -11.91 9.21 2.73
CA ALA A 358 -10.57 9.74 2.79
C ALA A 358 -10.02 9.77 4.24
N ASP A 359 -10.11 8.63 4.92
CA ASP A 359 -9.70 8.47 6.31
C ASP A 359 -10.45 9.44 7.27
N ALA A 360 -11.77 9.57 7.11
CA ALA A 360 -12.59 10.56 7.80
C ALA A 360 -12.05 11.98 7.66
N TYR A 361 -11.82 12.42 6.41
CA TYR A 361 -11.21 13.73 6.12
C TYR A 361 -9.88 13.89 6.86
N GLY A 362 -9.06 12.85 6.89
CA GLY A 362 -7.79 12.82 7.61
C GLY A 362 -7.88 12.66 9.14
N HIS A 363 -9.05 12.49 9.74
CA HIS A 363 -9.24 12.32 11.19
C HIS A 363 -9.04 10.87 11.67
N GLY A 364 -8.93 9.89 10.77
CA GLY A 364 -8.85 8.48 11.14
C GLY A 364 -10.22 7.80 11.08
N ALA A 365 -10.56 7.19 9.94
CA ALA A 365 -11.89 6.62 9.67
C ALA A 365 -12.34 5.62 10.74
N VAL A 366 -11.48 4.67 11.09
CA VAL A 366 -11.81 3.65 12.11
C VAL A 366 -12.01 4.28 13.49
N LEU A 367 -11.20 5.27 13.88
CA LEU A 367 -11.32 5.94 15.19
C LEU A 367 -12.64 6.70 15.28
N VAL A 368 -12.92 7.53 14.27
CA VAL A 368 -14.14 8.34 14.18
C VAL A 368 -15.37 7.45 14.12
N SER A 369 -15.42 6.46 13.21
CA SER A 369 -16.59 5.59 13.05
C SER A 369 -16.91 4.78 14.31
N ARG A 370 -15.92 4.39 15.10
CA ARG A 370 -16.17 3.71 16.40
C ARG A 370 -16.84 4.61 17.42
N VAL A 371 -16.49 5.89 17.45
CA VAL A 371 -17.12 6.88 18.34
C VAL A 371 -18.55 7.13 17.89
N LEU A 372 -18.75 7.41 16.61
CA LEU A 372 -20.07 7.60 16.02
C LEU A 372 -20.99 6.39 16.24
N TRP A 373 -20.44 5.17 16.11
CA TRP A 373 -21.19 3.94 16.41
C TRP A 373 -21.68 3.88 17.85
N LYS A 374 -20.86 4.31 18.82
CA LYS A 374 -21.26 4.38 20.24
C LYS A 374 -22.33 5.43 20.50
N LEU A 375 -22.37 6.50 19.70
CA LEU A 375 -23.41 7.52 19.77
C LEU A 375 -24.75 7.09 19.17
N GLY A 376 -24.82 5.91 18.57
CA GLY A 376 -26.06 5.41 17.97
C GLY A 376 -26.16 5.56 16.46
N ILE A 377 -25.15 6.16 15.80
CA ILE A 377 -25.12 6.25 14.34
C ILE A 377 -25.02 4.86 13.73
N ARG A 378 -25.86 4.58 12.72
CA ARG A 378 -25.92 3.29 12.02
C ARG A 378 -25.77 3.41 10.50
N GLN A 379 -25.60 4.61 9.95
CA GLN A 379 -25.46 4.87 8.52
C GLN A 379 -24.16 5.65 8.28
N PHE A 380 -23.32 5.17 7.36
CA PHE A 380 -22.05 5.82 7.03
C PHE A 380 -21.88 5.94 5.50
N CYS A 381 -21.17 6.98 5.08
CA CYS A 381 -20.76 7.17 3.69
C CYS A 381 -19.24 7.04 3.54
N VAL A 382 -18.80 6.27 2.56
CA VAL A 382 -17.41 6.15 2.11
C VAL A 382 -17.30 6.42 0.60
N ALA A 383 -16.10 6.67 0.08
CA ALA A 383 -15.91 6.88 -1.35
C ALA A 383 -15.74 5.57 -2.14
N SER A 384 -15.15 4.53 -1.53
CA SER A 384 -14.84 3.27 -2.22
C SER A 384 -15.19 2.01 -1.42
N ALA A 385 -15.28 0.88 -2.11
CA ALA A 385 -15.51 -0.42 -1.49
C ALA A 385 -14.39 -0.82 -0.50
N GLU A 386 -13.15 -0.39 -0.75
CA GLU A 386 -12.02 -0.65 0.15
C GLU A 386 -12.15 0.07 1.49
N GLU A 387 -12.60 1.33 1.47
CA GLU A 387 -12.90 2.10 2.68
C GLU A 387 -14.06 1.44 3.46
N GLY A 388 -15.12 1.01 2.75
CA GLY A 388 -16.22 0.30 3.38
C GLY A 388 -15.79 -1.03 4.02
N ALA A 389 -14.95 -1.79 3.32
CA ALA A 389 -14.38 -3.03 3.83
C ALA A 389 -13.43 -2.79 5.02
N GLU A 390 -12.71 -1.66 5.08
CA GLU A 390 -11.91 -1.28 6.24
C GLU A 390 -12.78 -1.09 7.49
N LEU A 391 -13.88 -0.34 7.37
CA LEU A 391 -14.83 -0.13 8.47
C LEU A 391 -15.45 -1.46 8.95
N ARG A 392 -15.84 -2.34 8.01
CA ARG A 392 -16.38 -3.67 8.34
C ARG A 392 -15.38 -4.53 9.09
N ARG A 393 -14.12 -4.57 8.65
CA ARG A 393 -13.05 -5.29 9.37
C ARG A 393 -12.78 -4.70 10.75
N ALA A 394 -13.05 -3.42 10.95
CA ALA A 394 -12.93 -2.76 12.24
C ALA A 394 -14.12 -2.99 13.20
N GLY A 395 -15.15 -3.74 12.74
CA GLY A 395 -16.34 -4.10 13.50
C GLY A 395 -17.50 -3.10 13.38
N ILE A 396 -17.45 -2.17 12.42
CA ILE A 396 -18.54 -1.22 12.19
C ILE A 396 -19.67 -1.90 11.44
N GLY A 397 -20.83 -2.03 12.09
CA GLY A 397 -22.05 -2.59 11.51
C GLY A 397 -22.92 -1.55 10.80
N GLY A 398 -24.21 -1.84 10.65
CA GLY A 398 -25.18 -0.92 10.04
C GLY A 398 -24.94 -0.72 8.55
N GLU A 399 -25.52 0.31 7.96
CA GLU A 399 -25.38 0.62 6.55
C GLU A 399 -24.08 1.38 6.26
N ILE A 400 -23.40 0.98 5.19
CA ILE A 400 -22.26 1.70 4.64
C ILE A 400 -22.50 1.90 3.15
N LEU A 401 -22.80 3.13 2.76
CA LEU A 401 -22.99 3.54 1.37
C LEU A 401 -21.65 3.93 0.74
N ILE A 402 -21.33 3.31 -0.39
CA ILE A 402 -20.25 3.71 -1.27
C ILE A 402 -20.79 4.78 -2.21
N LEU A 403 -20.31 6.02 -2.07
CA LEU A 403 -20.73 7.16 -2.88
C LEU A 403 -20.17 7.13 -4.32
N GLY A 404 -19.09 6.38 -4.54
CA GLY A 404 -18.41 6.29 -5.83
C GLY A 404 -18.74 5.03 -6.63
N TYR A 405 -18.11 4.91 -7.79
CA TYR A 405 -18.12 3.72 -8.63
C TYR A 405 -17.33 2.58 -8.00
N THR A 406 -17.87 1.36 -8.08
CA THR A 406 -17.12 0.13 -7.84
C THR A 406 -16.95 -0.66 -9.14
N SER A 407 -15.71 -1.04 -9.47
CA SER A 407 -15.44 -1.86 -10.66
C SER A 407 -16.13 -3.22 -10.57
N PRO A 408 -16.65 -3.80 -11.69
CA PRO A 408 -17.18 -5.16 -11.72
C PRO A 408 -16.24 -6.22 -11.15
N SER A 409 -14.92 -6.02 -11.32
CA SER A 409 -13.89 -6.90 -10.74
C SER A 409 -13.91 -6.95 -9.20
N CYS A 410 -14.53 -5.95 -8.56
CA CYS A 410 -14.61 -5.79 -7.12
C CYS A 410 -16.03 -6.00 -6.57
N PHE A 411 -17.02 -6.41 -7.38
CA PHE A 411 -18.40 -6.62 -6.92
C PHE A 411 -18.51 -7.66 -5.79
N SER A 412 -17.61 -8.63 -5.73
CA SER A 412 -17.54 -9.56 -4.58
C SER A 412 -17.38 -8.84 -3.25
N MET A 413 -16.66 -7.72 -3.20
CA MET A 413 -16.52 -6.94 -1.97
C MET A 413 -17.86 -6.39 -1.48
N LEU A 414 -18.78 -6.04 -2.39
CA LEU A 414 -20.09 -5.53 -2.03
C LEU A 414 -20.88 -6.58 -1.25
N SER A 415 -20.91 -7.82 -1.75
CA SER A 415 -21.60 -8.93 -1.06
C SER A 415 -20.85 -9.41 0.18
N ASP A 416 -19.52 -9.53 0.10
CA ASP A 416 -18.71 -10.14 1.17
C ASP A 416 -18.64 -9.25 2.41
N PHE A 417 -18.80 -7.94 2.25
CA PHE A 417 -18.78 -6.95 3.32
C PHE A 417 -20.15 -6.28 3.58
N ASP A 418 -21.24 -6.74 2.94
CA ASP A 418 -22.59 -6.14 3.03
C ASP A 418 -22.55 -4.62 2.86
N LEU A 419 -22.02 -4.15 1.73
CA LEU A 419 -21.89 -2.74 1.40
C LEU A 419 -23.01 -2.31 0.45
N THR A 420 -23.57 -1.12 0.68
CA THR A 420 -24.57 -0.51 -0.20
C THR A 420 -23.86 0.24 -1.32
N GLN A 421 -24.17 -0.07 -2.58
CA GLN A 421 -23.52 0.54 -3.74
C GLN A 421 -24.38 1.65 -4.35
N THR A 422 -23.77 2.79 -4.69
CA THR A 422 -24.43 3.80 -5.51
C THR A 422 -24.60 3.30 -6.95
N VAL A 423 -25.82 3.34 -7.49
CA VAL A 423 -26.06 3.20 -8.93
C VAL A 423 -25.79 4.56 -9.57
N ILE A 424 -24.68 4.67 -10.30
CA ILE A 424 -24.17 5.94 -10.81
C ILE A 424 -24.80 6.38 -12.14
N ASP A 425 -25.44 5.46 -12.86
CA ASP A 425 -26.28 5.68 -14.05
C ASP A 425 -27.03 4.38 -14.37
N TYR A 426 -27.93 4.41 -15.35
CA TYR A 426 -28.70 3.24 -15.77
C TYR A 426 -27.83 2.08 -16.27
N GLU A 427 -26.81 2.35 -17.09
CA GLU A 427 -25.95 1.31 -17.68
C GLU A 427 -25.13 0.59 -16.60
N TYR A 428 -24.65 1.31 -15.60
CA TYR A 428 -24.00 0.71 -14.45
C TYR A 428 -24.97 -0.13 -13.61
N GLY A 429 -26.23 0.31 -13.47
CA GLY A 429 -27.30 -0.51 -12.90
C GLY A 429 -27.47 -1.85 -13.62
N ARG A 430 -27.45 -1.84 -14.97
CA ARG A 430 -27.49 -3.06 -15.79
C ARG A 430 -26.28 -3.95 -15.53
N ILE A 431 -25.09 -3.37 -15.39
CA ILE A 431 -23.87 -4.12 -15.09
C ILE A 431 -23.93 -4.76 -13.70
N LEU A 432 -24.36 -4.02 -12.67
CA LEU A 432 -24.53 -4.53 -11.30
C LEU A 432 -25.49 -5.73 -11.25
N GLN A 433 -26.60 -5.63 -11.98
CA GLN A 433 -27.60 -6.68 -12.12
C GLN A 433 -27.00 -8.01 -12.65
N THR A 434 -25.93 -7.96 -13.45
CA THR A 434 -25.27 -9.18 -13.98
C THR A 434 -24.40 -9.92 -12.96
N PHE A 435 -24.18 -9.39 -11.76
CA PHE A 435 -23.31 -10.01 -10.76
C PHE A 435 -23.83 -11.37 -10.24
N GLY A 436 -25.14 -11.62 -10.34
CA GLY A 436 -25.76 -12.89 -9.96
C GLY A 436 -25.97 -13.08 -8.45
N LYS A 437 -25.78 -12.03 -7.64
CA LYS A 437 -26.15 -11.98 -6.22
C LYS A 437 -26.97 -10.72 -5.96
N LYS A 438 -27.86 -10.78 -4.96
CA LYS A 438 -28.57 -9.59 -4.47
C LYS A 438 -27.60 -8.58 -3.89
N LEU A 439 -27.71 -7.33 -4.32
CA LEU A 439 -26.91 -6.20 -3.86
C LEU A 439 -27.83 -5.09 -3.35
N LYS A 440 -27.54 -4.56 -2.17
CA LYS A 440 -28.16 -3.32 -1.69
C LYS A 440 -27.60 -2.16 -2.49
N VAL A 441 -28.48 -1.34 -3.03
CA VAL A 441 -28.10 -0.18 -3.82
C VAL A 441 -28.86 1.07 -3.42
N GLN A 442 -28.31 2.22 -3.77
CA GLN A 442 -29.04 3.49 -3.78
C GLN A 442 -28.82 4.20 -5.12
N ILE A 443 -29.86 4.80 -5.67
CA ILE A 443 -29.79 5.49 -6.97
C ILE A 443 -29.28 6.91 -6.76
N ALA A 444 -28.17 7.26 -7.42
CA ALA A 444 -27.78 8.65 -7.55
C ALA A 444 -28.57 9.29 -8.69
N VAL A 445 -29.07 10.49 -8.45
CA VAL A 445 -29.82 11.31 -9.40
C VAL A 445 -29.04 12.60 -9.65
N ASP A 446 -28.82 12.91 -10.91
CA ASP A 446 -28.23 14.17 -11.32
C ASP A 446 -29.32 15.24 -11.51
N THR A 447 -29.24 16.28 -10.68
CA THR A 447 -30.13 17.45 -10.68
C THR A 447 -29.41 18.71 -11.15
N GLY A 448 -28.19 18.60 -11.69
CA GLY A 448 -27.42 19.74 -12.18
C GLY A 448 -25.93 19.70 -11.83
N MET A 449 -25.45 18.68 -11.13
CA MET A 449 -24.02 18.52 -10.84
C MET A 449 -23.25 17.94 -12.04
N HIS A 450 -23.93 17.18 -12.91
CA HIS A 450 -23.34 16.61 -14.13
C HIS A 450 -22.08 15.77 -13.88
N ARG A 451 -22.06 15.03 -12.75
CA ARG A 451 -20.91 14.20 -12.35
C ARG A 451 -21.22 12.70 -12.33
N LEU A 452 -22.07 12.28 -11.39
CA LEU A 452 -22.59 10.92 -11.25
C LEU A 452 -24.09 11.04 -10.96
N GLY A 453 -24.85 10.07 -11.41
CA GLY A 453 -26.29 9.98 -11.26
C GLY A 453 -27.01 10.01 -12.61
N GLU A 454 -28.12 9.28 -12.70
CA GLU A 454 -29.00 9.37 -13.87
C GLU A 454 -29.74 10.72 -13.83
N ARG A 455 -29.93 11.37 -14.98
CA ARG A 455 -30.58 12.68 -15.02
C ARG A 455 -32.00 12.58 -14.47
N SER A 456 -32.40 13.51 -13.59
CA SER A 456 -33.75 13.54 -13.01
C SER A 456 -34.87 13.54 -14.06
N THR A 457 -34.59 14.10 -15.25
CA THR A 457 -35.53 14.13 -16.39
C THR A 457 -35.67 12.79 -17.11
N ASP A 458 -34.71 11.86 -16.98
CA ASP A 458 -34.76 10.53 -17.60
C ASP A 458 -35.50 9.53 -16.69
N PHE A 459 -36.74 9.91 -16.34
CA PHE A 459 -37.62 9.10 -15.49
C PHE A 459 -37.78 7.65 -15.97
N PRO A 460 -37.93 7.35 -17.29
CA PRO A 460 -38.08 5.97 -17.75
C PRO A 460 -36.90 5.06 -17.37
N LYS A 461 -35.65 5.54 -17.51
CA LYS A 461 -34.47 4.78 -17.10
C LYS A 461 -34.39 4.59 -15.59
N ILE A 462 -34.68 5.65 -14.83
CA ILE A 462 -34.70 5.58 -13.37
C ILE A 462 -35.73 4.54 -12.92
N LEU A 463 -36.96 4.61 -13.42
CA LEU A 463 -38.03 3.67 -13.09
C LEU A 463 -37.69 2.22 -13.47
N GLU A 464 -37.00 2.01 -14.59
CA GLU A 464 -36.61 0.68 -15.04
C GLU A 464 -35.62 -0.02 -14.10
N LEU A 465 -34.82 0.71 -13.32
CA LEU A 465 -33.91 0.13 -12.33
C LEU A 465 -34.64 -0.76 -11.31
N TRP A 466 -35.88 -0.44 -10.94
CA TRP A 466 -36.70 -1.26 -10.03
C TRP A 466 -37.10 -2.62 -10.62
N LYS A 467 -36.97 -2.83 -11.93
CA LYS A 467 -37.19 -4.13 -12.56
C LYS A 467 -35.99 -5.08 -12.38
N PHE A 468 -34.85 -4.59 -11.90
CA PHE A 468 -33.64 -5.39 -11.76
C PHE A 468 -33.67 -6.26 -10.49
N GLN A 469 -33.99 -7.55 -10.67
CA GLN A 469 -34.19 -8.52 -9.58
C GLN A 469 -33.02 -8.74 -8.60
N ASN A 470 -31.78 -8.50 -9.01
CA ASN A 470 -30.60 -8.61 -8.13
C ASN A 470 -30.27 -7.28 -7.42
N LEU A 471 -31.01 -6.20 -7.68
CA LEU A 471 -30.82 -4.92 -7.01
C LEU A 471 -31.91 -4.68 -5.98
N GLU A 472 -31.51 -4.59 -4.71
CA GLU A 472 -32.37 -4.13 -3.62
C GLU A 472 -32.18 -2.63 -3.47
N ILE A 473 -33.11 -1.85 -4.01
CA ILE A 473 -33.03 -0.38 -4.01
C ILE A 473 -33.50 0.13 -2.64
N THR A 474 -32.54 0.58 -1.84
CA THR A 474 -32.73 1.00 -0.44
C THR A 474 -32.85 2.52 -0.27
N GLY A 475 -32.54 3.28 -1.34
CA GLY A 475 -32.58 4.74 -1.30
C GLY A 475 -32.36 5.40 -2.66
N VAL A 476 -32.67 6.69 -2.72
CA VAL A 476 -32.49 7.58 -3.87
C VAL A 476 -31.90 8.87 -3.35
N PHE A 477 -30.91 9.44 -4.02
CA PHE A 477 -30.26 10.66 -3.55
C PHE A 477 -29.71 11.55 -4.65
N SER A 478 -29.51 12.83 -4.33
CA SER A 478 -28.79 13.78 -5.18
C SER A 478 -27.76 14.58 -4.38
N HIS A 479 -27.04 15.51 -5.02
CA HIS A 479 -26.01 16.33 -4.38
C HIS A 479 -26.10 17.78 -4.88
N LEU A 480 -26.19 18.72 -3.93
CA LEU A 480 -26.25 20.15 -4.21
C LEU A 480 -24.89 20.70 -4.66
N CYS A 481 -24.90 21.63 -5.60
CA CYS A 481 -23.67 22.19 -6.19
C CYS A 481 -23.08 23.34 -5.39
N VAL A 482 -23.93 24.25 -4.90
CA VAL A 482 -23.52 25.56 -4.36
C VAL A 482 -24.27 25.90 -3.07
N SER A 483 -24.52 24.89 -2.23
CA SER A 483 -25.24 25.06 -0.95
C SER A 483 -24.52 25.95 0.07
N GLU A 484 -23.22 26.17 -0.12
CA GLU A 484 -22.37 27.13 0.61
C GLU A 484 -22.48 28.58 0.08
N GLY A 485 -23.01 28.74 -1.13
CA GLY A 485 -23.15 30.01 -1.83
C GLY A 485 -24.10 30.96 -1.10
N ALA A 486 -23.86 32.26 -1.27
CA ALA A 486 -24.61 33.32 -0.61
C ALA A 486 -25.28 34.29 -1.58
N SER A 487 -25.01 34.17 -2.89
CA SER A 487 -25.68 34.96 -3.91
C SER A 487 -27.09 34.45 -4.17
N GLU A 488 -27.96 35.34 -4.64
CA GLU A 488 -29.33 34.98 -5.01
C GLU A 488 -29.37 33.95 -6.14
N GLU A 489 -28.42 34.02 -7.08
CA GLU A 489 -28.30 33.06 -8.18
C GLU A 489 -27.95 31.66 -7.67
N GLU A 490 -26.95 31.54 -6.79
CA GLU A 490 -26.57 30.25 -6.19
C GLU A 490 -27.70 29.65 -5.34
N ARG A 491 -28.41 30.50 -4.60
CA ARG A 491 -29.57 30.09 -3.82
C ARG A 491 -30.68 29.55 -4.72
N ARG A 492 -31.05 30.30 -5.76
CA ARG A 492 -32.07 29.88 -6.73
C ARG A 492 -31.68 28.58 -7.43
N PHE A 493 -30.40 28.40 -7.77
CA PHE A 493 -29.91 27.15 -8.34
C PHE A 493 -30.08 25.99 -7.36
N THR A 494 -29.71 26.18 -6.09
CA THR A 494 -29.86 25.16 -5.05
C THR A 494 -31.33 24.76 -4.81
N GLU A 495 -32.22 25.75 -4.76
CA GLU A 495 -33.67 25.53 -4.63
C GLU A 495 -34.25 24.82 -5.87
N GLN A 496 -33.78 25.14 -7.08
CA GLN A 496 -34.16 24.42 -8.30
C GLN A 496 -33.72 22.95 -8.27
N GLN A 497 -32.49 22.65 -7.83
CA GLN A 497 -32.03 21.26 -7.68
C GLN A 497 -32.92 20.45 -6.73
N ALA A 498 -33.35 21.07 -5.63
CA ALA A 498 -34.26 20.45 -4.67
C ALA A 498 -35.65 20.22 -5.28
N ALA A 499 -36.20 21.21 -6.00
CA ALA A 499 -37.48 21.08 -6.68
C ALA A 499 -37.47 19.96 -7.74
N ASP A 500 -36.40 19.84 -8.52
CA ASP A 500 -36.26 18.78 -9.53
C ASP A 500 -36.14 17.39 -8.89
N TYR A 501 -35.44 17.30 -7.76
CA TYR A 501 -35.36 16.07 -6.96
C TYR A 501 -36.73 15.68 -6.40
N ASP A 502 -37.45 16.62 -5.78
CA ASP A 502 -38.77 16.37 -5.21
C ASP A 502 -39.81 15.99 -6.28
N HIS A 503 -39.74 16.61 -7.45
CA HIS A 503 -40.58 16.24 -8.60
C HIS A 503 -40.34 14.79 -9.05
N LEU A 504 -39.08 14.35 -9.09
CA LEU A 504 -38.75 12.96 -9.38
C LEU A 504 -39.30 12.01 -8.30
N LEU A 505 -39.16 12.35 -7.02
CA LEU A 505 -39.69 11.54 -5.91
C LEU A 505 -41.21 11.39 -6.00
N GLN A 506 -41.95 12.48 -6.26
CA GLN A 506 -43.39 12.42 -6.49
C GLN A 506 -43.76 11.56 -7.70
N SER A 507 -42.95 11.59 -8.76
CA SER A 507 -43.16 10.77 -9.95
C SER A 507 -42.97 9.27 -9.65
N LEU A 508 -41.99 8.91 -8.81
CA LEU A 508 -41.80 7.55 -8.32
C LEU A 508 -42.97 7.08 -7.46
N GLU A 509 -43.44 7.93 -6.54
CA GLU A 509 -44.60 7.63 -5.69
C GLU A 509 -45.88 7.39 -6.51
N ARG A 510 -46.16 8.24 -7.50
CA ARG A 510 -47.30 8.06 -8.44
C ARG A 510 -47.18 6.77 -9.26
N ALA A 511 -45.97 6.30 -9.52
CA ALA A 511 -45.72 5.01 -10.17
C ALA A 511 -45.80 3.80 -9.20
N GLY A 512 -46.18 4.03 -7.94
CA GLY A 512 -46.32 3.00 -6.92
C GLY A 512 -45.01 2.57 -6.25
N ILE A 513 -43.91 3.28 -6.51
CA ILE A 513 -42.61 2.98 -5.93
C ILE A 513 -42.48 3.72 -4.60
N THR A 514 -42.40 2.98 -3.50
CA THR A 514 -42.29 3.50 -2.12
C THR A 514 -41.30 2.66 -1.29
N GLY A 515 -41.04 3.03 -0.04
CA GLY A 515 -40.25 2.21 0.90
C GLY A 515 -38.73 2.32 0.77
N PHE A 516 -38.23 3.39 0.13
CA PHE A 516 -36.81 3.71 0.03
C PHE A 516 -36.49 5.00 0.79
N ARG A 517 -35.24 5.19 1.22
CA ARG A 517 -34.80 6.41 1.90
C ARG A 517 -34.33 7.50 0.93
N THR A 518 -34.50 8.75 1.33
CA THR A 518 -34.16 9.93 0.55
C THR A 518 -33.06 10.73 1.24
N HIS A 519 -32.19 11.37 0.46
CA HIS A 519 -31.25 12.35 1.00
C HIS A 519 -30.67 13.29 -0.03
N LEU A 520 -30.74 14.60 0.25
CA LEU A 520 -30.15 15.63 -0.60
C LEU A 520 -28.97 16.33 0.08
N GLN A 521 -29.14 16.70 1.34
CA GLN A 521 -28.25 17.60 2.07
C GLN A 521 -26.88 16.97 2.36
N ALA A 522 -25.82 17.74 2.10
CA ALA A 522 -24.50 17.57 2.70
C ALA A 522 -24.32 18.57 3.85
N SER A 523 -23.09 18.82 4.33
CA SER A 523 -22.81 19.78 5.41
C SER A 523 -23.51 21.13 5.23
N TYR A 524 -23.31 21.83 4.10
CA TYR A 524 -23.93 23.13 3.87
C TYR A 524 -25.43 23.06 3.61
N GLY A 525 -25.94 21.94 3.07
CA GLY A 525 -27.38 21.70 3.01
C GLY A 525 -28.03 21.68 4.40
N ILE A 526 -27.36 21.08 5.39
CA ILE A 526 -27.83 21.06 6.79
C ILE A 526 -27.75 22.46 7.41
N LEU A 527 -26.66 23.19 7.13
CA LEU A 527 -26.37 24.50 7.76
C LEU A 527 -27.16 25.67 7.14
N ASN A 528 -27.49 25.58 5.85
CA ASN A 528 -28.09 26.66 5.09
C ASN A 528 -29.51 26.37 4.61
N TYR A 529 -29.93 25.11 4.54
CA TYR A 529 -31.27 24.74 4.06
C TYR A 529 -31.94 23.74 5.01
N PRO A 530 -32.10 24.06 6.30
CA PRO A 530 -32.76 23.17 7.28
C PRO A 530 -34.23 22.85 6.91
N GLU A 531 -34.84 23.67 6.06
CA GLU A 531 -36.19 23.47 5.51
C GLU A 531 -36.32 22.22 4.63
N PHE A 532 -35.21 21.69 4.10
CA PHE A 532 -35.23 20.47 3.30
C PHE A 532 -35.41 19.24 4.21
N THR A 533 -36.52 18.53 4.04
CA THR A 533 -36.90 17.40 4.89
C THR A 533 -36.76 16.08 4.14
N TYR A 534 -35.70 15.32 4.41
CA TYR A 534 -35.43 14.00 3.86
C TYR A 534 -35.08 12.99 4.97
N ASP A 535 -35.02 11.69 4.63
CA ASP A 535 -34.77 10.63 5.62
C ASP A 535 -33.34 10.66 6.20
N LEU A 536 -32.34 11.03 5.38
CA LEU A 536 -30.94 11.07 5.79
C LEU A 536 -30.27 12.41 5.42
N ALA A 537 -29.25 12.81 6.19
CA ALA A 537 -28.42 13.99 5.90
C ALA A 537 -26.92 13.68 5.99
N ARG A 538 -26.15 14.01 4.95
CA ARG A 538 -24.75 13.57 4.78
C ARG A 538 -23.74 14.58 5.32
N ALA A 539 -23.47 14.56 6.63
CA ALA A 539 -22.49 15.46 7.22
C ALA A 539 -21.04 15.03 6.94
N GLY A 540 -20.28 15.91 6.26
CA GLY A 540 -18.85 15.78 6.00
C GLY A 540 -18.07 16.79 6.83
N ILE A 541 -17.62 17.89 6.22
CA ILE A 541 -16.75 18.88 6.89
C ILE A 541 -17.29 19.42 8.22
N ALA A 542 -18.61 19.68 8.32
CA ALA A 542 -19.24 20.20 9.53
C ALA A 542 -19.22 19.19 10.70
N LEU A 543 -19.22 17.89 10.42
CA LEU A 543 -19.08 16.84 11.45
C LEU A 543 -17.76 17.00 12.21
N TYR A 544 -16.71 17.41 11.49
CA TYR A 544 -15.36 17.58 12.03
C TYR A 544 -15.12 18.97 12.63
N GLY A 545 -16.17 19.80 12.69
CA GLY A 545 -16.12 21.10 13.34
C GLY A 545 -15.53 22.21 12.48
N CYS A 546 -15.49 22.00 11.16
CA CYS A 546 -14.89 22.93 10.23
C CYS A 546 -15.89 23.39 9.15
N LEU A 547 -15.63 24.56 8.58
CA LEU A 547 -16.15 25.02 7.31
C LEU A 547 -15.10 24.76 6.21
N SER A 548 -15.49 24.88 4.94
CA SER A 548 -14.61 24.79 3.77
C SER A 548 -13.68 26.00 3.66
N SER A 549 -14.18 27.19 4.00
CA SER A 549 -13.47 28.47 3.97
C SER A 549 -13.84 29.34 5.18
N PRO A 550 -12.94 30.23 5.67
CA PRO A 550 -13.23 31.10 6.83
C PRO A 550 -14.40 32.06 6.60
N GLY A 551 -14.67 32.42 5.35
CA GLY A 551 -15.69 33.41 4.98
C GLY A 551 -17.07 32.81 4.67
N ASP A 552 -17.23 31.50 4.78
CA ASP A 552 -18.49 30.84 4.44
C ASP A 552 -19.60 31.27 5.41
N ARG A 553 -20.78 31.58 4.85
CA ARG A 553 -21.94 31.97 5.65
C ARG A 553 -22.76 30.73 6.01
N ILE A 554 -23.19 30.72 7.27
CA ILE A 554 -24.13 29.73 7.81
C ILE A 554 -25.43 30.42 8.22
N ARG A 555 -26.60 29.88 7.83
CA ARG A 555 -27.91 30.42 8.24
C ARG A 555 -28.34 29.93 9.62
N CYS A 556 -28.04 28.68 9.95
CA CYS A 556 -28.42 28.07 11.22
C CYS A 556 -27.55 28.56 12.39
N PRO A 557 -28.14 28.78 13.59
CA PRO A 557 -27.40 29.21 14.78
C PRO A 557 -26.70 28.01 15.43
N VAL A 558 -25.59 27.56 14.83
CA VAL A 558 -24.83 26.41 15.29
C VAL A 558 -23.40 26.79 15.65
N THR A 559 -22.87 26.18 16.70
CA THR A 559 -21.45 26.31 17.07
C THR A 559 -20.74 25.01 16.77
N LEU A 560 -19.93 25.01 15.71
CA LEU A 560 -19.08 23.89 15.35
C LEU A 560 -17.75 23.98 16.12
N THR A 561 -17.32 22.85 16.67
CA THR A 561 -16.11 22.76 17.50
C THR A 561 -15.04 21.92 16.78
N PRO A 562 -13.87 22.48 16.44
CA PRO A 562 -12.84 21.76 15.67
C PRO A 562 -12.38 20.49 16.37
N VAL A 563 -12.45 19.35 15.67
CA VAL A 563 -12.09 18.05 16.24
C VAL A 563 -10.57 17.80 16.20
N LEU A 564 -9.88 18.32 15.19
CA LEU A 564 -8.48 18.02 14.91
C LEU A 564 -7.52 19.13 15.34
N SER A 565 -6.41 18.73 15.97
CA SER A 565 -5.21 19.56 16.14
C SER A 565 -4.00 18.90 15.49
N LEU A 566 -3.24 19.66 14.71
CA LEU A 566 -2.00 19.21 14.05
C LEU A 566 -0.79 19.81 14.79
N LYS A 567 0.08 18.95 15.32
CA LYS A 567 1.20 19.34 16.16
C LYS A 567 2.50 18.68 15.73
N ALA A 568 3.63 19.34 16.00
CA ALA A 568 4.97 18.79 15.78
C ALA A 568 5.97 19.28 16.82
N ARG A 569 7.09 18.56 16.96
CA ARG A 569 8.20 18.92 17.86
C ARG A 569 9.20 19.83 17.16
N ILE A 570 9.70 20.81 17.91
CA ILE A 570 10.91 21.53 17.54
C ILE A 570 12.11 20.57 17.70
N ALA A 571 12.78 20.27 16.59
CA ALA A 571 13.91 19.34 16.53
C ALA A 571 15.20 20.00 17.04
N CYS A 572 15.43 21.26 16.70
CA CYS A 572 16.51 22.07 17.25
C CYS A 572 16.20 23.56 17.07
N VAL A 573 16.95 24.40 17.80
CA VAL A 573 16.88 25.85 17.69
C VAL A 573 18.29 26.38 17.44
N ARG A 574 18.42 27.32 16.51
CA ARG A 574 19.71 27.88 16.07
C ARG A 574 19.60 29.39 15.92
N TRP A 575 20.73 30.07 16.07
CA TRP A 575 20.85 31.47 15.69
C TRP A 575 21.29 31.57 14.23
N LEU A 576 20.74 32.55 13.53
CA LEU A 576 21.07 32.93 12.17
C LEU A 576 21.54 34.39 12.24
N HIS A 577 22.79 34.63 11.83
CA HIS A 577 23.42 35.94 11.86
C HIS A 577 22.93 36.80 10.67
N PRO A 578 23.10 38.13 10.72
CA PRO A 578 22.77 39.00 9.60
C PRO A 578 23.41 38.52 8.28
N GLU A 579 22.67 38.64 7.17
CA GLU A 579 23.00 38.21 5.81
C GLU A 579 23.05 36.69 5.56
N GLU A 580 23.00 35.86 6.59
CA GLU A 580 22.93 34.40 6.42
C GLU A 580 21.59 33.98 5.79
N GLY A 581 21.67 33.04 4.85
CA GLY A 581 20.51 32.49 4.15
C GLY A 581 20.05 31.15 4.74
N LEU A 582 18.77 30.82 4.56
CA LEU A 582 18.16 29.62 5.13
C LEU A 582 17.45 28.76 4.07
N GLY A 583 17.70 27.44 4.14
CA GLY A 583 16.95 26.43 3.39
C GLY A 583 17.20 26.43 1.87
N TYR A 584 16.38 25.67 1.15
CA TYR A 584 16.53 25.53 -0.30
C TYR A 584 16.37 26.86 -1.03
N GLY A 585 17.34 27.14 -1.91
CA GLY A 585 17.38 28.32 -2.75
C GLY A 585 17.69 29.62 -2.00
N LEU A 586 18.02 29.56 -0.71
CA LEU A 586 18.31 30.73 0.14
C LEU A 586 17.23 31.82 0.00
N ARG A 587 15.97 31.41 -0.12
CA ARG A 587 14.82 32.30 -0.35
C ARG A 587 14.53 33.22 0.84
N TYR A 588 15.09 32.89 1.99
CA TYR A 588 15.08 33.74 3.18
C TYR A 588 16.52 34.11 3.53
N ARG A 589 16.74 35.39 3.80
CA ARG A 589 17.98 35.95 4.36
C ARG A 589 17.65 36.75 5.61
N ALA A 590 18.45 36.56 6.65
CA ALA A 590 18.28 37.28 7.89
C ALA A 590 18.76 38.73 7.76
N VAL A 591 17.89 39.69 8.04
CA VAL A 591 18.26 41.13 8.07
C VAL A 591 18.97 41.50 9.38
N GLY A 592 18.74 40.73 10.44
CA GLY A 592 19.33 40.91 11.76
C GLY A 592 19.58 39.57 12.41
N GLU A 593 20.00 39.55 13.66
CA GLU A 593 20.13 38.29 14.41
C GLU A 593 18.74 37.64 14.61
N ARG A 594 18.58 36.40 14.14
CA ARG A 594 17.30 35.66 14.17
C ARG A 594 17.45 34.34 14.89
N LYS A 595 16.49 34.02 15.76
CA LYS A 595 16.39 32.70 16.42
C LYS A 595 15.44 31.83 15.62
N ILE A 596 15.96 30.77 15.00
CA ILE A 596 15.23 29.89 14.08
C ILE A 596 15.01 28.51 14.71
N ALA A 597 13.77 28.06 14.75
CA ALA A 597 13.40 26.70 15.13
C ALA A 597 13.25 25.81 13.89
N VAL A 598 13.89 24.65 13.89
CA VAL A 598 13.68 23.60 12.89
C VAL A 598 12.61 22.64 13.43
N VAL A 599 11.50 22.47 12.71
CA VAL A 599 10.36 21.66 13.14
C VAL A 599 10.28 20.39 12.31
N SER A 600 10.00 19.25 12.96
CA SER A 600 10.03 17.93 12.32
C SER A 600 8.76 17.57 11.55
N ILE A 601 8.24 18.49 10.74
CA ILE A 601 7.08 18.30 9.86
C ILE A 601 7.31 19.00 8.51
N GLY A 602 6.84 18.41 7.42
CA GLY A 602 6.96 18.99 6.09
C GLY A 602 5.82 18.59 5.14
N TYR A 603 6.00 18.81 3.85
CA TYR A 603 4.92 18.60 2.87
C TYR A 603 4.52 17.13 2.68
N ALA A 604 5.39 16.17 2.98
CA ALA A 604 5.02 14.75 2.96
C ALA A 604 4.16 14.34 4.16
N ASP A 605 4.06 15.19 5.19
CA ASP A 605 3.12 15.04 6.30
C ASP A 605 1.79 15.78 6.07
N GLY A 606 1.71 16.61 5.03
CA GLY A 606 0.49 17.32 4.65
C GLY A 606 0.51 18.83 4.88
N ILE A 607 1.64 19.43 5.29
CA ILE A 607 1.78 20.90 5.30
C ILE A 607 1.93 21.38 3.84
N PRO A 608 1.02 22.20 3.29
CA PRO A 608 1.15 22.68 1.91
C PRO A 608 2.46 23.43 1.69
N ARG A 609 3.20 23.08 0.63
CA ARG A 609 4.48 23.71 0.33
C ARG A 609 4.31 25.19 -0.04
N GLU A 610 3.12 25.53 -0.53
CA GLU A 610 2.65 26.88 -0.84
C GLU A 610 2.78 27.81 0.38
N LEU A 611 2.72 27.29 1.61
CA LEU A 611 2.87 28.09 2.83
C LEU A 611 4.32 28.58 3.10
N SER A 612 5.28 28.26 2.24
CA SER A 612 6.66 28.76 2.34
C SER A 612 6.69 30.29 2.38
N GLY A 613 7.17 30.87 3.49
CA GLY A 613 7.27 32.32 3.68
C GLY A 613 5.98 33.06 4.00
N LYS A 614 4.83 32.36 4.14
CA LYS A 614 3.54 32.99 4.48
C LYS A 614 2.73 32.27 5.57
N GLY A 615 3.02 31.00 5.85
CA GLY A 615 2.37 30.25 6.92
C GLY A 615 2.86 30.65 8.32
N CYS A 616 2.21 30.13 9.34
CA CYS A 616 2.67 30.25 10.73
C CYS A 616 2.28 29.00 11.54
N ALA A 617 2.90 28.88 12.72
CA ALA A 617 2.50 27.93 13.76
C ALA A 617 2.46 28.64 15.12
N LEU A 618 1.80 28.04 16.11
CA LEU A 618 1.85 28.52 17.48
C LEU A 618 2.93 27.78 18.27
N VAL A 619 3.81 28.52 18.92
CA VAL A 619 4.83 28.00 19.84
C VAL A 619 4.66 28.74 21.16
N ARG A 620 4.43 28.01 22.26
CA ARG A 620 4.20 28.58 23.60
C ARG A 620 3.15 29.71 23.62
N GLY A 621 2.03 29.52 22.92
CA GLY A 621 0.93 30.50 22.86
C GLY A 621 1.16 31.73 21.98
N ARG A 622 2.26 31.77 21.22
CA ARG A 622 2.60 32.90 20.32
C ARG A 622 2.78 32.44 18.88
N LYS A 623 2.42 33.29 17.92
CA LYS A 623 2.59 33.01 16.49
C LYS A 623 4.07 33.08 16.11
N ALA A 624 4.54 32.03 15.44
CA ALA A 624 5.87 31.90 14.86
C ALA A 624 5.74 31.76 13.33
N PRO A 625 6.18 32.75 12.54
CA PRO A 625 6.09 32.70 11.07
C PRO A 625 6.94 31.58 10.47
N VAL A 626 6.46 30.94 9.40
CA VAL A 626 7.26 30.03 8.58
C VAL A 626 8.21 30.84 7.71
N VAL A 627 9.51 30.56 7.80
CA VAL A 627 10.55 31.22 7.01
C VAL A 627 11.24 30.26 6.06
N GLY A 628 11.66 30.77 4.91
CA GLY A 628 12.30 29.97 3.86
C GLY A 628 11.35 28.96 3.20
N THR A 629 11.94 27.96 2.55
CA THR A 629 11.21 26.94 1.78
C THR A 629 10.83 25.76 2.69
N ILE A 630 9.54 25.37 2.69
CA ILE A 630 9.08 24.14 3.35
C ILE A 630 9.65 22.91 2.62
N CYS A 631 10.30 22.02 3.37
CA CYS A 631 10.93 20.80 2.87
C CYS A 631 9.99 19.59 3.01
N MET A 632 10.44 18.41 2.55
CA MET A 632 9.64 17.18 2.58
C MET A 632 9.23 16.80 4.00
N ASP A 633 10.16 16.91 4.94
CA ASP A 633 10.03 16.35 6.29
C ASP A 633 10.24 17.37 7.42
N GLN A 634 10.64 18.60 7.06
CA GLN A 634 11.02 19.64 8.00
C GLN A 634 10.67 21.03 7.45
N LEU A 635 10.54 21.99 8.36
CA LEU A 635 10.40 23.40 8.02
C LEU A 635 11.03 24.28 9.11
N PHE A 636 11.09 25.58 8.84
CA PHE A 636 11.70 26.56 9.73
C PHE A 636 10.66 27.56 10.23
N LEU A 637 10.72 27.86 11.54
CA LEU A 637 9.93 28.92 12.17
C LEU A 637 10.86 30.00 12.73
N ASP A 638 10.53 31.26 12.49
CA ASP A 638 11.15 32.38 13.20
C ASP A 638 10.55 32.46 14.61
N VAL A 639 11.39 32.18 15.62
CA VAL A 639 11.05 32.20 17.05
C VAL A 639 11.85 33.28 17.78
N THR A 640 12.34 34.30 17.07
CA THR A 640 13.12 35.42 17.65
C THR A 640 12.37 36.10 18.79
N ASP A 641 11.06 36.31 18.63
CA ASP A 641 10.22 36.93 19.65
C ASP A 641 9.78 35.97 20.76
N ILE A 642 10.08 34.67 20.63
CA ILE A 642 9.72 33.60 21.58
C ILE A 642 11.01 33.07 22.19
N ARG A 643 11.62 33.87 23.08
CA ARG A 643 12.96 33.61 23.60
C ARG A 643 13.07 32.29 24.37
N GLU A 644 11.99 31.81 24.96
CA GLU A 644 11.95 30.54 25.70
C GLU A 644 11.77 29.31 24.79
N ALA A 645 11.61 29.50 23.47
CA ALA A 645 11.50 28.40 22.52
C ALA A 645 12.77 27.53 22.56
N ALA A 646 12.57 26.23 22.77
CA ALA A 646 13.61 25.24 22.93
C ALA A 646 13.31 23.96 22.15
N GLN A 647 14.33 23.12 21.98
CA GLN A 647 14.16 21.78 21.44
C GLN A 647 13.15 20.98 22.29
N GLY A 648 12.25 20.25 21.62
CA GLY A 648 11.19 19.46 22.24
C GLY A 648 9.88 20.21 22.46
N ASP A 649 9.86 21.54 22.33
CA ASP A 649 8.61 22.32 22.41
C ASP A 649 7.62 21.93 21.30
N GLU A 650 6.33 22.15 21.58
CA GLU A 650 5.25 21.92 20.62
C GLU A 650 5.09 23.14 19.69
N ALA A 651 5.07 22.87 18.39
CA ALA A 651 4.58 23.75 17.36
C ALA A 651 3.20 23.26 16.89
N VAL A 652 2.18 24.11 17.06
CA VAL A 652 0.78 23.82 16.70
C VAL A 652 0.44 24.49 15.38
N PHE A 653 0.15 23.71 14.36
CA PHE A 653 -0.18 24.17 13.01
C PHE A 653 -1.68 24.32 12.78
N ILE A 654 -2.47 23.46 13.41
CA ILE A 654 -3.93 23.53 13.47
C ILE A 654 -4.32 23.26 14.92
N GLY A 655 -5.21 24.06 15.48
CA GLY A 655 -5.66 23.95 16.87
C GLY A 655 -5.15 25.09 17.75
N ARG A 656 -5.23 24.86 19.07
CA ARG A 656 -5.02 25.89 20.09
C ARG A 656 -3.68 25.75 20.82
N SER A 657 -3.06 26.88 21.15
CA SER A 657 -1.92 27.00 22.07
C SER A 657 -2.14 28.25 22.92
N GLY A 658 -2.31 28.09 24.23
CA GLY A 658 -2.76 29.19 25.10
C GLY A 658 -4.14 29.71 24.66
N ASP A 659 -4.29 31.03 24.58
CA ASP A 659 -5.53 31.69 24.15
C ASP A 659 -5.63 31.88 22.62
N VAL A 660 -4.60 31.46 21.87
CA VAL A 660 -4.53 31.62 20.42
C VAL A 660 -4.88 30.31 19.71
N CYS A 661 -5.64 30.40 18.64
CA CYS A 661 -6.03 29.27 17.80
C CYS A 661 -5.66 29.54 16.34
N ILE A 662 -5.26 28.50 15.62
CA ILE A 662 -5.18 28.50 14.15
C ILE A 662 -6.20 27.49 13.65
N LEU A 663 -7.17 27.95 12.88
CA LEU A 663 -8.21 27.09 12.31
C LEU A 663 -7.73 26.42 11.01
N ALA A 664 -8.34 25.29 10.65
CA ALA A 664 -7.99 24.58 9.42
C ALA A 664 -8.33 25.43 8.18
N GLU A 665 -9.43 26.16 8.25
CA GLU A 665 -9.94 27.11 7.28
C GLU A 665 -8.93 28.21 6.99
N GLU A 666 -8.32 28.78 8.04
CA GLU A 666 -7.33 29.85 7.92
C GLU A 666 -6.07 29.34 7.20
N MET A 667 -5.58 28.16 7.58
CA MET A 667 -4.43 27.54 6.94
C MET A 667 -4.73 27.19 5.48
N ALA A 668 -5.91 26.64 5.19
CA ALA A 668 -6.33 26.29 3.84
C ALA A 668 -6.41 27.54 2.95
N TRP A 669 -7.05 28.60 3.45
CA TRP A 669 -7.14 29.89 2.78
C TRP A 669 -5.76 30.46 2.45
N GLN A 670 -4.83 30.47 3.42
CA GLN A 670 -3.44 30.91 3.18
C GLN A 670 -2.72 30.04 2.14
N ALA A 671 -3.02 28.75 2.08
CA ALA A 671 -2.46 27.83 1.09
C ALA A 671 -3.09 27.98 -0.31
N GLY A 672 -4.19 28.72 -0.45
CA GLY A 672 -4.94 28.85 -1.71
C GLY A 672 -5.80 27.62 -2.01
N THR A 673 -6.33 26.97 -0.96
CA THR A 673 -7.22 25.81 -1.05
C THR A 673 -8.34 25.89 0.00
N ILE A 674 -9.11 24.80 0.16
CA ILE A 674 -10.21 24.63 1.10
C ILE A 674 -9.86 23.60 2.20
N SER A 675 -10.52 23.68 3.35
CA SER A 675 -10.29 22.79 4.50
C SER A 675 -10.39 21.32 4.13
N ASN A 676 -11.32 20.96 3.22
CA ASN A 676 -11.50 19.59 2.76
C ASN A 676 -10.20 19.03 2.16
N GLU A 677 -9.54 19.79 1.28
CA GLU A 677 -8.30 19.34 0.65
C GLU A 677 -7.18 19.27 1.70
N LEU A 678 -7.01 20.32 2.51
CA LEU A 678 -5.97 20.40 3.54
C LEU A 678 -6.02 19.18 4.47
N LEU A 679 -7.20 18.89 5.02
CA LEU A 679 -7.39 17.82 6.01
C LEU A 679 -7.26 16.44 5.37
N CYS A 680 -7.84 16.22 4.18
CA CYS A 680 -7.74 14.95 3.46
C CYS A 680 -6.30 14.60 3.03
N ARG A 681 -5.43 15.61 2.87
CA ARG A 681 -4.03 15.43 2.48
C ARG A 681 -3.06 15.20 3.64
N LEU A 682 -3.55 15.19 4.89
CA LEU A 682 -2.73 14.86 6.05
C LEU A 682 -2.12 13.45 5.93
N GLY A 683 -0.80 13.39 5.91
CA GLY A 683 -0.03 12.20 5.56
C GLY A 683 -0.24 11.03 6.54
N LYS A 684 -0.11 9.80 6.02
CA LYS A 684 -0.20 8.57 6.82
C LYS A 684 0.93 8.39 7.85
N ARG A 685 2.00 9.21 7.76
CA ARG A 685 3.12 9.23 8.73
C ARG A 685 2.75 9.92 10.05
N LEU A 686 1.69 10.72 10.05
CA LEU A 686 1.18 11.36 11.25
C LEU A 686 0.46 10.32 12.12
N GLY A 687 0.95 10.13 13.34
CA GLY A 687 0.22 9.36 14.35
C GLY A 687 -1.08 10.08 14.70
N ARG A 688 -2.19 9.36 14.80
CA ARG A 688 -3.49 9.89 15.21
C ARG A 688 -3.85 9.35 16.58
N MET A 689 -4.24 10.22 17.50
CA MET A 689 -4.61 9.83 18.85
C MET A 689 -5.83 10.60 19.34
N SER A 690 -6.71 9.91 20.05
CA SER A 690 -7.79 10.55 20.78
C SER A 690 -7.25 11.20 22.05
N VAL A 691 -7.65 12.44 22.31
CA VAL A 691 -7.47 13.09 23.59
C VAL A 691 -8.83 13.18 24.29
N ARG A 692 -8.86 12.94 25.60
CA ARG A 692 -10.03 13.32 26.41
C ARG A 692 -9.80 14.79 26.75
N GLY A 693 -10.58 15.69 26.14
CA GLY A 693 -10.47 17.12 26.38
C GLY A 693 -10.41 17.45 27.88
N SER A 694 -9.53 18.40 28.22
CA SER A 694 -9.34 18.92 29.59
C SER A 694 -10.64 19.52 30.12
#